data_AF-A0A7C9L9U6-F1
#
_entry.id   AF-A0A7C9L9U6-F1
#
_cell.length_a   1.000
_cell.length_b   1.000
_cell.length_c   1.000
_cell.angle_alpha   90.00
_cell.angle_beta   90.00
_cell.angle_gamma   90.00
#
_symmetry.space_group_name_H-M   'P 1'
#
loop_
_entity.id
_entity.type
_entity.pdbx_description
1 polymer ?
#
loop_
_entity_poly.entity_id
_entity_poly.type
_entity_poly.pdbx_seq_one_letter_code
_entity_poly.pdbx_strand_id
1 'polypeptide(L)'
;MIKSRAPGPALIRHGIAALLALAAASGGVMAQGECGPDAPPPVPLCTVAGMLEAMNPSQTLDVFGNLNPAAFAGGANRDLMPGQASMSFAGGLSAGGAACARHLSARRLGGTEGVPGIDAGTADMLADMIGEDVDIPTASGGTRQTIFEVFSPNIISYQGGGLGQPLSLRHGGIGGWPRNSGAHLVIALKGAGPGDLKAGETYPTKAVGSSGTGTASGLYSAWTGQIRPRPYLPPNTENQRREQEFEKRTCHRLRRQFLSNMEAAGVPLGSTTGRQVRDMDCDSDGIGQAGTRTTATGGSLAGTVTIDQITETAVIGRFDLSGTAKIERQTRSWSTRGPGRVDVDRDTDTGALSVSGRFAAPNMRNMGFTRPPFEVAQAPTSNAGPGAQLRLTSYRPRRDAKNLPWDNPGIRLRFNRPLDPASVVPGAVTLETGLADGQGGAVMAPVKVRPRLAGADTVIVTPRKPLRDGVRYRVTVRAGPNGLHGTEGAFLPVDQVWGFDTMVDLDDSDPLSAGLADHLAQTEGIESDTIQVATNARLVRGKPAVIRTYAKWRADPQIAPAWQVTSFPAHVRARPGAAPDAPLLTPEARDVTIRRPDDFTDHERRMARNSINLYGWTPDYQELRTVRTEIEPIRDCAESPRIFSGSEKVAWDPLDRDLKIGYVFARVGPWYDFIPQNMIKEGALTAKRAARYMEQVFPVQSAEMTEAPAPPPDPNLNDKLVAAIDKTYQFELLSETFSKDTMGTLKWLNSVLANPPAMTERLRKRDHIRTELLNHVQDHLVANGAYDGYDLVVIYMPYEWMKLLGVTISPRVDQQDNPTAEAAQPFIGMSLTKALTGRKRIANSAAVTHEVGHAFGLGHPSLQGSADSVNAARDRHENTRWKGIEGMRMDPDGQHAFNKSYEDGNAESEDELLPLMFPRTQVKETLFITRRNYDVMLKNLKKDFISLSP
;
A
#
# COMPACT_ATOMS: atom_id res chain seq x y z
N MET A 1 45.12 35.67 20.15
CA MET A 1 43.93 36.52 20.33
C MET A 1 42.89 36.14 19.28
N ILE A 2 41.63 36.14 19.72
CA ILE A 2 40.45 35.50 19.12
C ILE A 2 39.61 36.55 18.34
N LYS A 3 38.80 36.05 17.37
CA LYS A 3 37.67 36.65 16.58
C LYS A 3 38.03 37.24 15.21
N SER A 4 37.29 36.99 14.11
CA SER A 4 36.04 36.23 13.92
C SER A 4 35.85 35.80 12.45
N ARG A 5 35.16 34.67 12.30
CA ARG A 5 34.62 34.01 11.10
C ARG A 5 33.80 34.93 10.17
N ALA A 6 33.90 34.64 8.87
CA ALA A 6 32.75 34.21 8.05
C ALA A 6 33.23 33.36 6.85
N PRO A 7 32.85 32.08 6.71
CA PRO A 7 32.84 31.41 5.42
C PRO A 7 31.41 31.46 4.83
N GLY A 8 31.29 32.13 3.69
CA GLY A 8 30.10 32.16 2.84
C GLY A 8 29.95 30.92 1.93
N PRO A 9 28.92 30.88 1.07
CA PRO A 9 28.11 29.70 0.76
C PRO A 9 28.70 28.82 -0.35
N ALA A 10 29.41 27.76 0.01
CA ALA A 10 29.93 26.77 -0.95
C ALA A 10 29.02 25.54 -1.16
N LEU A 11 28.11 25.25 -0.22
CA LEU A 11 27.28 24.04 -0.23
C LEU A 11 26.02 24.13 -1.10
N ILE A 12 25.47 25.34 -1.28
CA ILE A 12 24.22 25.57 -2.05
C ILE A 12 24.42 25.32 -3.56
N ARG A 13 25.63 25.57 -4.09
CA ARG A 13 25.91 25.38 -5.53
C ARG A 13 26.01 23.91 -5.95
N HIS A 14 26.42 23.01 -5.08
CA HIS A 14 26.64 21.60 -5.45
C HIS A 14 25.33 20.78 -5.45
N GLY A 15 24.41 21.06 -4.53
CA GLY A 15 23.09 20.39 -4.50
C GLY A 15 22.17 20.82 -5.65
N ILE A 16 22.19 22.12 -5.99
CA ILE A 16 21.34 22.70 -7.05
C ILE A 16 21.88 22.34 -8.45
N ALA A 17 23.20 22.30 -8.64
CA ALA A 17 23.80 21.87 -9.91
C ALA A 17 23.53 20.39 -10.21
N ALA A 18 23.52 19.51 -9.19
CA ALA A 18 23.14 18.11 -9.35
C ALA A 18 21.67 17.96 -9.76
N LEU A 19 20.76 18.76 -9.19
CA LEU A 19 19.34 18.76 -9.52
C LEU A 19 19.03 19.34 -10.92
N LEU A 20 19.75 20.36 -11.37
CA LEU A 20 19.62 20.94 -12.71
C LEU A 20 20.18 20.00 -13.81
N ALA A 21 21.29 19.31 -13.54
CA ALA A 21 21.82 18.29 -14.45
C ALA A 21 20.85 17.10 -14.61
N LEU A 22 20.10 16.74 -13.56
CA LEU A 22 19.06 15.71 -13.62
C LEU A 22 17.80 16.16 -14.38
N ALA A 23 17.44 17.46 -14.32
CA ALA A 23 16.29 17.99 -15.06
C ALA A 23 16.54 18.02 -16.57
N ALA A 24 17.75 18.36 -17.02
CA ALA A 24 18.12 18.37 -18.43
C ALA A 24 18.13 16.96 -19.08
N ALA A 25 18.34 15.89 -18.29
CA ALA A 25 18.33 14.51 -18.77
C ALA A 25 16.93 13.92 -19.01
N SER A 26 15.86 14.64 -18.63
CA SER A 26 14.47 14.18 -18.78
C SER A 26 13.82 14.55 -20.13
N GLY A 27 14.53 15.27 -21.00
CA GLY A 27 14.01 15.78 -22.28
C GLY A 27 14.03 14.79 -23.46
N GLY A 28 14.29 13.50 -23.24
CA GLY A 28 14.48 12.54 -24.33
C GLY A 28 13.97 11.13 -24.01
N VAL A 29 12.70 10.99 -23.62
CA VAL A 29 12.00 9.69 -23.66
C VAL A 29 10.54 9.94 -24.04
N MET A 30 10.31 10.21 -25.33
CA MET A 30 9.04 9.88 -25.97
C MET A 30 9.31 8.63 -26.81
N ALA A 31 8.95 7.47 -26.29
CA ALA A 31 8.68 6.30 -27.11
C ALA A 31 7.21 5.96 -26.87
N GLN A 32 6.40 6.35 -27.85
CA GLN A 32 4.97 6.09 -27.94
C GLN A 32 4.70 4.59 -27.85
N GLY A 33 3.55 4.24 -27.28
CA GLY A 33 3.03 2.89 -27.33
C GLY A 33 2.64 2.52 -28.75
N GLU A 34 3.33 1.53 -29.31
CA GLU A 34 2.87 0.79 -30.48
C GLU A 34 3.28 -0.68 -30.34
N CYS A 35 2.28 -1.57 -30.31
CA CYS A 35 2.47 -3.01 -30.41
C CYS A 35 2.44 -3.41 -31.89
N GLY A 36 3.54 -3.17 -32.60
CA GLY A 36 3.78 -3.68 -33.95
C GLY A 36 4.59 -4.99 -33.94
N PRO A 37 4.47 -5.85 -34.99
CA PRO A 37 5.18 -7.12 -35.12
C PRO A 37 6.71 -7.02 -35.29
N ASP A 38 7.26 -5.81 -35.42
CA ASP A 38 8.70 -5.55 -35.62
C ASP A 38 9.40 -4.95 -34.38
N ALA A 39 8.77 -5.02 -33.20
CA ALA A 39 9.42 -4.56 -31.98
C ALA A 39 10.57 -5.50 -31.57
N PRO A 40 11.81 -5.00 -31.39
CA PRO A 40 12.90 -5.82 -30.90
C PRO A 40 12.58 -6.33 -29.48
N PRO A 41 13.01 -7.55 -29.14
CA PRO A 41 12.68 -8.19 -27.87
C PRO A 41 13.18 -7.36 -26.67
N PRO A 42 12.49 -7.39 -25.52
CA PRO A 42 13.07 -6.92 -24.27
C PRO A 42 14.23 -7.86 -23.92
N VAL A 43 15.45 -7.38 -24.12
CA VAL A 43 16.69 -8.11 -23.87
C VAL A 43 16.93 -8.21 -22.35
N PRO A 44 17.34 -9.36 -21.81
CA PRO A 44 17.85 -9.42 -20.44
C PRO A 44 19.23 -8.77 -20.42
N LEU A 45 19.27 -7.49 -20.05
CA LEU A 45 20.49 -6.72 -19.85
C LEU A 45 20.45 -6.19 -18.41
N CYS A 46 21.55 -5.70 -17.86
CA CYS A 46 21.47 -4.81 -16.70
C CYS A 46 20.65 -3.55 -17.06
N THR A 47 19.32 -3.66 -17.05
CA THR A 47 18.37 -2.60 -17.36
C THR A 47 18.22 -1.71 -16.13
N VAL A 48 17.85 -0.45 -16.35
CA VAL A 48 17.47 0.44 -15.26
C VAL A 48 16.40 -0.23 -14.37
N ALA A 49 15.44 -0.95 -14.96
CA ALA A 49 14.44 -1.73 -14.23
C ALA A 49 15.02 -2.82 -13.32
N GLY A 50 15.93 -3.68 -13.81
CA GLY A 50 16.58 -4.71 -12.98
C GLY A 50 17.50 -4.11 -11.89
N MET A 51 18.10 -2.94 -12.15
CA MET A 51 18.84 -2.18 -11.13
C MET A 51 17.90 -1.55 -10.10
N LEU A 52 16.71 -1.08 -10.50
CA LEU A 52 15.69 -0.55 -9.60
C LEU A 52 15.07 -1.65 -8.71
N GLU A 53 14.90 -2.85 -9.26
CA GLU A 53 14.42 -4.04 -8.57
C GLU A 53 15.44 -4.56 -7.55
N ALA A 54 16.73 -4.60 -7.91
CA ALA A 54 17.82 -4.91 -6.99
C ALA A 54 17.97 -3.89 -5.83
N MET A 55 17.40 -2.69 -5.94
CA MET A 55 17.52 -1.64 -4.92
C MET A 55 16.25 -1.45 -4.07
N ASN A 56 15.21 -2.29 -4.27
CA ASN A 56 13.94 -2.22 -3.54
C ASN A 56 13.64 -3.47 -2.67
N PRO A 57 14.11 -3.52 -1.40
CA PRO A 57 14.29 -4.76 -0.63
C PRO A 57 13.11 -5.21 0.25
N SER A 58 11.86 -4.79 0.05
CA SER A 58 10.76 -5.25 0.92
C SER A 58 10.27 -6.69 0.66
N GLN A 59 10.99 -7.52 -0.10
CA GLN A 59 10.66 -8.93 -0.35
C GLN A 59 11.85 -9.90 -0.32
N THR A 60 12.84 -9.70 0.55
CA THR A 60 13.88 -10.73 0.75
C THR A 60 14.09 -11.00 2.24
N LEU A 61 13.28 -11.92 2.76
CA LEU A 61 13.62 -12.68 3.96
C LEU A 61 14.29 -13.98 3.50
N ASP A 62 15.57 -14.05 3.87
CA ASP A 62 16.64 -14.99 3.52
C ASP A 62 16.27 -16.48 3.68
N VAL A 63 16.62 -17.32 2.69
CA VAL A 63 16.50 -18.78 2.80
C VAL A 63 17.72 -19.44 2.13
N PHE A 64 18.83 -19.42 2.86
CA PHE A 64 19.99 -20.33 2.79
C PHE A 64 20.91 -20.26 1.56
N GLY A 65 22.08 -19.66 1.76
CA GLY A 65 23.28 -20.09 1.04
C GLY A 65 24.45 -19.13 1.19
N ASN A 66 25.39 -19.46 2.06
CA ASN A 66 26.74 -18.89 2.10
C ASN A 66 27.32 -18.71 0.69
N LEU A 67 27.33 -17.48 0.17
CA LEU A 67 28.09 -17.13 -1.02
C LEU A 67 29.53 -16.84 -0.58
N ASN A 68 30.25 -17.94 -0.38
CA ASN A 68 31.71 -17.92 -0.30
C ASN A 68 32.27 -17.19 -1.54
N PRO A 69 33.14 -16.19 -1.41
CA PRO A 69 33.86 -15.58 -2.54
C PRO A 69 34.48 -16.61 -3.49
N ALA A 70 34.84 -17.79 -3.00
CA ALA A 70 35.36 -18.90 -3.80
C ALA A 70 34.32 -19.52 -4.78
N ALA A 71 33.02 -19.41 -4.52
CA ALA A 71 31.97 -19.88 -5.43
C ALA A 71 31.98 -19.10 -6.76
N PHE A 72 32.44 -17.85 -6.75
CA PHE A 72 32.60 -17.02 -7.95
C PHE A 72 33.92 -17.25 -8.68
N ALA A 73 34.90 -17.89 -8.03
CA ALA A 73 36.16 -18.31 -8.65
C ALA A 73 36.03 -19.67 -9.39
N GLY A 74 35.00 -20.46 -9.07
CA GLY A 74 34.88 -21.88 -9.44
C GLY A 74 33.93 -22.25 -10.60
N GLY A 75 33.55 -21.32 -11.48
CA GLY A 75 32.90 -21.70 -12.75
C GLY A 75 31.42 -21.31 -12.97
N ALA A 76 30.81 -20.47 -12.13
CA ALA A 76 29.45 -19.96 -12.35
C ALA A 76 29.29 -18.98 -13.54
N ASN A 77 30.38 -18.63 -14.25
CA ASN A 77 30.43 -17.54 -15.25
C ASN A 77 30.94 -17.98 -16.64
N ARG A 78 30.66 -19.21 -17.07
CA ARG A 78 31.07 -19.66 -18.42
C ARG A 78 30.33 -18.91 -19.53
N ASP A 79 29.13 -18.39 -19.28
CA ASP A 79 28.23 -17.82 -20.30
C ASP A 79 27.52 -16.54 -19.83
N LEU A 80 28.30 -15.45 -19.65
CA LEU A 80 27.75 -14.13 -19.30
C LEU A 80 26.94 -13.55 -20.47
N MET A 81 25.68 -13.15 -20.21
CA MET A 81 24.87 -12.40 -21.18
C MET A 81 25.41 -10.96 -21.33
N PRO A 82 25.17 -10.28 -22.47
CA PRO A 82 25.61 -8.89 -22.64
C PRO A 82 25.17 -8.01 -21.47
N GLY A 83 26.06 -7.18 -20.96
CA GLY A 83 25.86 -6.31 -19.80
C GLY A 83 26.16 -6.94 -18.45
N GLN A 84 26.45 -8.23 -18.35
CA GLN A 84 26.77 -8.92 -17.09
C GLN A 84 28.27 -8.97 -16.80
N ALA A 85 28.63 -8.98 -15.52
CA ALA A 85 30.01 -9.11 -15.06
C ALA A 85 30.11 -9.72 -13.65
N SER A 86 31.32 -9.99 -13.21
CA SER A 86 31.66 -10.27 -11.81
C SER A 86 32.92 -9.51 -11.43
N MET A 87 33.06 -9.15 -10.16
CA MET A 87 34.23 -8.44 -9.65
C MET A 87 34.58 -8.94 -8.25
N SER A 88 35.86 -9.17 -8.00
CA SER A 88 36.39 -9.55 -6.69
C SER A 88 37.65 -8.75 -6.37
N PHE A 89 37.74 -8.32 -5.12
CA PHE A 89 38.88 -7.64 -4.51
C PHE A 89 39.55 -8.57 -3.49
N ALA A 90 40.88 -8.60 -3.47
CA ALA A 90 41.66 -9.29 -2.45
C ALA A 90 42.91 -8.48 -2.05
N GLY A 91 43.45 -8.75 -0.85
CA GLY A 91 44.56 -8.00 -0.26
C GLY A 91 44.07 -6.99 0.78
N GLY A 92 44.35 -5.70 0.58
CA GLY A 92 44.02 -4.61 1.51
C GLY A 92 42.53 -4.48 1.85
N LEU A 93 41.65 -5.07 1.03
CA LEU A 93 40.27 -5.41 1.38
C LEU A 93 39.85 -6.72 0.69
N SER A 94 38.84 -7.38 1.25
CA SER A 94 38.19 -8.55 0.65
C SER A 94 36.71 -8.25 0.48
N ALA A 95 36.26 -8.21 -0.78
CA ALA A 95 34.87 -7.98 -1.16
C ALA A 95 34.69 -8.44 -2.61
N GLY A 96 33.52 -8.93 -2.98
CA GLY A 96 33.26 -9.30 -4.36
C GLY A 96 31.82 -9.72 -4.57
N GLY A 97 31.40 -9.76 -5.83
CA GLY A 97 30.04 -10.13 -6.18
C GLY A 97 29.76 -10.03 -7.68
N ALA A 98 28.49 -10.25 -8.02
CA ALA A 98 27.92 -9.98 -9.32
C ALA A 98 28.02 -8.48 -9.64
N ALA A 99 28.36 -8.17 -10.89
CA ALA A 99 28.56 -6.82 -11.39
C ALA A 99 27.87 -6.65 -12.75
N CYS A 100 27.80 -5.42 -13.23
CA CYS A 100 27.38 -5.08 -14.57
C CYS A 100 28.57 -4.56 -15.38
N ALA A 101 28.57 -4.84 -16.67
CA ALA A 101 29.48 -4.26 -17.65
C ALA A 101 28.72 -3.24 -18.50
N ARG A 102 29.31 -2.05 -18.71
CA ARG A 102 28.79 -1.14 -19.75
C ARG A 102 29.17 -1.62 -21.14
N HIS A 103 28.59 -0.94 -22.13
CA HIS A 103 28.96 -1.06 -23.54
C HIS A 103 30.48 -0.97 -23.71
N LEU A 104 31.01 -1.74 -24.66
CA LEU A 104 32.36 -1.52 -25.15
C LEU A 104 32.46 -0.05 -25.56
N SER A 105 33.50 0.61 -25.06
CA SER A 105 33.66 2.04 -25.25
C SER A 105 35.08 2.38 -25.68
N ALA A 106 35.21 3.51 -26.36
CA ALA A 106 36.48 4.06 -26.79
C ALA A 106 36.68 5.44 -26.21
N ARG A 107 37.91 5.72 -25.79
CA ARG A 107 38.38 7.08 -25.55
C ARG A 107 39.29 7.51 -26.69
N ARG A 108 39.06 8.71 -27.22
CA ARG A 108 39.94 9.32 -28.22
C ARG A 108 41.15 9.98 -27.54
N LEU A 109 42.35 9.74 -28.06
CA LEU A 109 43.63 10.31 -27.64
C LEU A 109 44.23 11.12 -28.81
N GLY A 110 44.27 12.45 -28.66
CA GLY A 110 44.62 13.40 -29.73
C GLY A 110 43.47 13.70 -30.70
N GLY A 111 43.58 14.74 -31.53
CA GLY A 111 42.52 15.20 -32.46
C GLY A 111 41.94 16.59 -32.12
N THR A 112 40.92 17.04 -32.86
CA THR A 112 40.15 18.27 -32.54
C THR A 112 39.15 18.02 -31.41
N GLU A 113 39.06 18.94 -30.44
CA GLU A 113 38.05 18.88 -29.37
C GLU A 113 36.66 19.15 -29.95
N GLY A 114 35.75 18.18 -29.83
CA GLY A 114 34.36 18.26 -30.26
C GLY A 114 33.48 17.36 -29.38
N VAL A 115 32.15 17.41 -29.54
CA VAL A 115 31.22 16.67 -28.66
C VAL A 115 31.35 15.15 -28.93
N PRO A 116 31.76 14.33 -27.94
CA PRO A 116 31.99 12.90 -28.16
C PRO A 116 30.68 12.15 -28.48
N GLY A 117 30.65 11.42 -29.59
CA GLY A 117 29.52 10.55 -29.97
C GLY A 117 28.43 11.19 -30.82
N ILE A 118 28.60 12.45 -31.26
CA ILE A 118 27.73 13.09 -32.27
C ILE A 118 28.40 12.92 -33.63
N ASP A 119 27.78 12.15 -34.53
CA ASP A 119 28.14 12.16 -35.95
C ASP A 119 27.48 13.33 -36.67
N ALA A 120 27.93 13.63 -37.90
CA ALA A 120 27.39 14.75 -38.68
C ALA A 120 25.86 14.67 -38.83
N GLY A 121 25.30 13.48 -39.01
CA GLY A 121 23.84 13.30 -39.14
C GLY A 121 23.07 13.58 -37.84
N THR A 122 23.67 13.31 -36.68
CA THR A 122 23.08 13.63 -35.37
C THR A 122 23.20 15.12 -35.07
N ALA A 123 24.28 15.78 -35.52
CA ALA A 123 24.43 17.23 -35.45
C ALA A 123 23.39 17.93 -36.33
N ASP A 124 23.19 17.44 -37.56
CA ASP A 124 22.18 17.94 -38.50
C ASP A 124 20.75 17.77 -37.93
N MET A 125 20.45 16.60 -37.35
CA MET A 125 19.16 16.34 -36.68
C MET A 125 18.92 17.26 -35.48
N LEU A 126 19.97 17.56 -34.70
CA LEU A 126 19.88 18.49 -33.57
C LEU A 126 19.70 19.93 -34.05
N ALA A 127 20.38 20.35 -35.11
CA ALA A 127 20.18 21.65 -35.73
C ALA A 127 18.73 21.81 -36.25
N ASP A 128 18.18 20.77 -36.90
CA ASP A 128 16.79 20.72 -37.35
C ASP A 128 15.78 20.79 -36.19
N MET A 129 16.07 20.11 -35.07
CA MET A 129 15.22 20.16 -33.87
C MET A 129 15.24 21.50 -33.14
N ILE A 130 16.36 22.23 -33.23
CA ILE A 130 16.57 23.51 -32.55
C ILE A 130 16.09 24.69 -33.43
N GLY A 131 15.95 24.47 -34.74
CA GLY A 131 15.43 25.47 -35.69
C GLY A 131 16.42 26.57 -36.05
N GLU A 132 17.70 26.40 -35.73
CA GLU A 132 18.81 27.31 -36.06
C GLU A 132 20.02 26.50 -36.55
N ASP A 133 20.76 27.03 -37.54
CA ASP A 133 22.06 26.49 -37.98
C ASP A 133 23.10 26.68 -36.87
N VAL A 134 23.17 25.73 -35.94
CA VAL A 134 24.19 25.69 -34.89
C VAL A 134 25.33 24.78 -35.35
N ASP A 135 26.51 25.35 -35.60
CA ASP A 135 27.73 24.61 -35.96
C ASP A 135 28.23 23.81 -34.73
N ILE A 136 27.79 22.55 -34.60
CA ILE A 136 28.20 21.65 -33.51
C ILE A 136 29.53 21.00 -33.90
N PRO A 137 30.67 21.35 -33.24
CA PRO A 137 31.96 20.82 -33.62
C PRO A 137 32.04 19.31 -33.36
N THR A 138 32.08 18.53 -34.44
CA THR A 138 32.32 17.08 -34.40
C THR A 138 33.81 16.80 -34.19
N ALA A 139 34.15 15.96 -33.20
CA ALA A 139 35.53 15.58 -32.93
C ALA A 139 36.09 14.73 -34.10
N SER A 140 37.24 15.11 -34.67
CA SER A 140 37.90 14.36 -35.75
C SER A 140 39.41 14.19 -35.52
N GLY A 141 40.00 13.12 -36.06
CA GLY A 141 41.40 12.72 -35.82
C GLY A 141 41.64 12.04 -34.46
N GLY A 142 42.86 11.56 -34.21
CA GLY A 142 43.25 10.90 -32.95
C GLY A 142 43.22 9.36 -32.94
N THR A 143 43.91 8.77 -31.96
CA THR A 143 43.95 7.30 -31.75
C THR A 143 42.87 6.88 -30.74
N ARG A 144 42.16 5.78 -30.99
CA ARG A 144 41.11 5.28 -30.08
C ARG A 144 41.71 4.27 -29.11
N GLN A 145 41.44 4.44 -27.82
CA GLN A 145 41.83 3.54 -26.75
C GLN A 145 40.60 2.81 -26.21
N THR A 146 40.67 1.49 -26.08
CA THR A 146 39.58 0.67 -25.52
C THR A 146 39.40 0.90 -24.03
N ILE A 147 38.14 1.12 -23.61
CA ILE A 147 37.72 1.26 -22.22
C ILE A 147 36.62 0.23 -21.89
N PHE A 148 36.83 -0.54 -20.82
CA PHE A 148 35.79 -1.36 -20.18
C PHE A 148 35.41 -0.77 -18.83
N GLU A 149 34.11 -0.71 -18.55
CA GLU A 149 33.58 -0.19 -17.28
C GLU A 149 32.73 -1.25 -16.60
N VAL A 150 33.14 -1.66 -15.41
CA VAL A 150 32.52 -2.71 -14.60
C VAL A 150 32.13 -2.13 -13.25
N PHE A 151 30.91 -2.39 -12.78
CA PHE A 151 30.39 -1.78 -11.55
C PHE A 151 29.43 -2.70 -10.80
N SER A 152 29.36 -2.59 -9.48
CA SER A 152 28.32 -3.24 -8.68
C SER A 152 26.94 -2.66 -9.03
N PRO A 153 25.84 -3.44 -8.94
CA PRO A 153 24.48 -2.96 -9.21
C PRO A 153 24.08 -1.77 -8.32
N ASN A 154 24.27 -0.55 -8.82
CA ASN A 154 23.98 0.70 -8.13
C ASN A 154 23.69 1.80 -9.16
N ILE A 155 22.51 2.43 -9.06
CA ILE A 155 22.06 3.46 -10.01
C ILE A 155 23.02 4.66 -10.10
N ILE A 156 23.72 5.02 -9.02
CA ILE A 156 24.69 6.12 -9.06
C ILE A 156 25.94 5.75 -9.85
N SER A 157 26.41 4.50 -9.74
CA SER A 157 27.52 4.01 -10.56
C SER A 157 27.11 3.85 -12.02
N TYR A 158 25.83 3.58 -12.29
CA TYR A 158 25.27 3.58 -13.64
C TYR A 158 25.14 5.00 -14.23
N GLN A 159 24.58 5.97 -13.52
CA GLN A 159 24.34 7.32 -14.06
C GLN A 159 25.57 8.24 -13.96
N GLY A 160 26.28 8.21 -12.82
CA GLY A 160 27.35 9.17 -12.50
C GLY A 160 28.77 8.66 -12.77
N GLY A 161 28.97 7.38 -13.10
CA GLY A 161 30.30 6.84 -13.41
C GLY A 161 31.26 6.90 -12.21
N GLY A 162 30.74 6.64 -11.01
CA GLY A 162 31.49 6.66 -9.76
C GLY A 162 30.71 6.06 -8.59
N LEU A 163 31.36 5.97 -7.44
CA LEU A 163 30.72 5.64 -6.17
C LEU A 163 30.23 6.93 -5.52
N GLY A 164 28.91 7.08 -5.40
CA GLY A 164 28.29 8.22 -4.71
C GLY A 164 28.57 8.24 -3.20
N GLN A 165 27.81 9.05 -2.45
CA GLN A 165 27.88 9.01 -0.99
C GLN A 165 27.41 7.63 -0.47
N PRO A 166 27.98 7.06 0.60
CA PRO A 166 27.64 5.71 1.07
C PRO A 166 26.14 5.48 1.36
N LEU A 167 25.37 6.53 1.70
CA LEU A 167 23.92 6.43 1.89
C LEU A 167 23.16 6.04 0.62
N SER A 168 23.76 6.25 -0.55
CA SER A 168 23.22 5.81 -1.83
C SER A 168 23.42 4.32 -2.11
N LEU A 169 24.29 3.66 -1.35
CA LEU A 169 24.68 2.26 -1.54
C LEU A 169 23.85 1.29 -0.67
N ARG A 170 22.72 1.71 -0.09
CA ARG A 170 21.97 0.88 0.86
C ARG A 170 21.38 -0.36 0.21
N HIS A 171 21.90 -1.53 0.56
CA HIS A 171 21.38 -2.82 0.14
C HIS A 171 21.76 -3.93 1.15
N GLY A 172 20.97 -5.01 1.20
CA GLY A 172 21.08 -6.11 2.17
C GLY A 172 22.21 -7.12 1.92
N GLY A 173 23.19 -6.77 1.09
CA GLY A 173 24.26 -7.67 0.64
C GLY A 173 23.96 -8.39 -0.70
N ILE A 174 23.44 -7.63 -1.68
CA ILE A 174 22.86 -8.16 -2.91
C ILE A 174 23.96 -8.51 -3.89
N GLY A 175 23.77 -9.61 -4.63
CA GLY A 175 24.75 -10.07 -5.61
C GLY A 175 26.07 -10.52 -4.98
N GLY A 176 26.10 -10.87 -3.68
CA GLY A 176 27.32 -11.29 -2.98
C GLY A 176 28.14 -10.13 -2.38
N TRP A 177 27.80 -8.88 -2.69
CA TRP A 177 28.48 -7.72 -2.11
C TRP A 177 28.24 -7.60 -0.61
N PRO A 178 29.20 -7.08 0.18
CA PRO A 178 28.95 -6.72 1.58
C PRO A 178 27.78 -5.73 1.73
N ARG A 179 27.08 -5.77 2.86
CA ARG A 179 25.95 -4.86 3.13
C ARG A 179 26.37 -3.39 3.00
N ASN A 180 25.52 -2.59 2.36
CA ASN A 180 25.74 -1.17 2.06
C ASN A 180 27.11 -0.88 1.40
N SER A 181 27.49 -1.67 0.40
CA SER A 181 28.74 -1.49 -0.31
C SER A 181 28.54 -1.25 -1.81
N GLY A 182 29.63 -0.93 -2.50
CA GLY A 182 29.61 -0.77 -3.94
C GLY A 182 31.02 -0.67 -4.48
N ALA A 183 31.18 -1.05 -5.74
CA ALA A 183 32.43 -0.99 -6.47
C ALA A 183 32.25 -0.44 -7.87
N HIS A 184 33.29 0.23 -8.36
CA HIS A 184 33.33 0.77 -9.70
C HIS A 184 34.76 0.71 -10.22
N LEU A 185 34.94 0.11 -11.40
CA LEU A 185 36.22 -0.11 -12.03
C LEU A 185 36.16 0.31 -13.49
N VAL A 186 37.08 1.21 -13.88
CA VAL A 186 37.28 1.62 -15.27
C VAL A 186 38.64 1.10 -15.71
N ILE A 187 38.66 0.30 -16.77
CA ILE A 187 39.81 -0.46 -17.26
C ILE A 187 40.19 0.09 -18.63
N ALA A 188 41.40 0.63 -18.78
CA ALA A 188 41.91 1.13 -20.05
C ALA A 188 42.97 0.19 -20.63
N LEU A 189 42.81 -0.25 -21.87
CA LEU A 189 43.84 -1.05 -22.55
C LEU A 189 45.00 -0.17 -23.02
N LYS A 190 46.23 -0.63 -22.87
CA LYS A 190 47.41 0.10 -23.35
C LYS A 190 47.68 -0.24 -24.81
N GLY A 191 47.62 0.78 -25.68
CA GLY A 191 48.00 0.64 -27.10
C GLY A 191 47.04 -0.18 -27.97
N ALA A 192 45.81 -0.41 -27.52
CA ALA A 192 44.80 -1.14 -28.30
C ALA A 192 43.48 -0.35 -28.33
N GLY A 193 42.99 -0.06 -29.53
CA GLY A 193 41.66 0.43 -29.79
C GLY A 193 40.63 -0.71 -29.94
N PRO A 194 39.33 -0.39 -30.00
CA PRO A 194 38.29 -1.41 -30.14
C PRO A 194 38.46 -2.28 -31.39
N GLY A 195 38.96 -1.67 -32.47
CA GLY A 195 39.29 -2.35 -33.74
C GLY A 195 40.42 -3.37 -33.64
N ASP A 196 41.28 -3.27 -32.63
CA ASP A 196 42.46 -4.12 -32.44
C ASP A 196 42.17 -5.35 -31.56
N LEU A 197 40.94 -5.44 -31.03
CA LEU A 197 40.53 -6.55 -30.16
C LEU A 197 40.34 -7.83 -30.96
N LYS A 198 40.89 -8.93 -30.46
CA LYS A 198 40.78 -10.27 -31.03
C LYS A 198 40.46 -11.27 -29.91
N ALA A 199 39.61 -12.24 -30.22
CA ALA A 199 39.35 -13.35 -29.30
C ALA A 199 40.62 -14.19 -29.09
N GLY A 200 40.85 -14.66 -27.86
CA GLY A 200 42.04 -15.38 -27.42
C GLY A 200 43.23 -14.50 -27.02
N GLU A 201 43.23 -13.21 -27.39
CA GLU A 201 44.35 -12.31 -27.11
C GLU A 201 44.29 -11.71 -25.69
N THR A 202 45.47 -11.37 -25.17
CA THR A 202 45.63 -10.73 -23.85
C THR A 202 46.30 -9.38 -24.00
N TYR A 203 45.66 -8.36 -23.43
CA TYR A 203 46.07 -6.96 -23.55
C TYR A 203 46.57 -6.42 -22.23
N PRO A 204 47.70 -5.70 -22.20
CA PRO A 204 48.13 -4.98 -21.00
C PRO A 204 47.15 -3.86 -20.67
N THR A 205 46.80 -3.73 -19.40
CA THR A 205 45.79 -2.75 -18.95
C THR A 205 46.21 -1.98 -17.70
N LYS A 206 45.47 -0.91 -17.40
CA LYS A 206 45.57 -0.13 -16.16
C LYS A 206 44.17 0.30 -15.70
N ALA A 207 43.92 0.28 -14.39
CA ALA A 207 42.76 0.94 -13.82
C ALA A 207 42.93 2.46 -13.87
N VAL A 208 41.92 3.16 -14.36
CA VAL A 208 41.96 4.61 -14.60
C VAL A 208 40.80 5.30 -13.88
N GLY A 209 40.90 6.62 -13.75
CA GLY A 209 39.83 7.42 -13.17
C GLY A 209 38.58 7.41 -14.05
N SER A 210 37.52 8.03 -13.56
CA SER A 210 36.25 8.09 -14.29
C SER A 210 36.42 8.73 -15.68
N SER A 211 37.34 9.66 -15.90
CA SER A 211 37.60 10.22 -17.23
C SER A 211 38.25 9.23 -18.22
N GLY A 212 38.74 8.07 -17.78
CA GLY A 212 39.53 7.13 -18.58
C GLY A 212 41.05 7.40 -18.58
N THR A 213 41.52 8.39 -17.82
CA THR A 213 42.94 8.69 -17.61
C THR A 213 43.29 8.78 -16.13
N GLY A 214 44.57 8.96 -15.83
CA GLY A 214 45.06 9.17 -14.47
C GLY A 214 45.08 7.88 -13.65
N THR A 215 44.84 8.01 -12.35
CA THR A 215 44.72 6.91 -11.40
C THR A 215 43.26 6.63 -11.10
N ALA A 216 42.93 5.39 -10.74
CA ALA A 216 41.57 5.01 -10.41
C ALA A 216 41.03 5.83 -9.22
N SER A 217 39.81 6.35 -9.34
CA SER A 217 39.16 7.16 -8.32
C SER A 217 37.92 6.43 -7.80
N GLY A 218 37.89 6.07 -6.51
CA GLY A 218 36.74 5.42 -5.88
C GLY A 218 36.48 3.99 -6.38
N LEU A 219 37.39 3.06 -6.05
CA LEU A 219 37.30 1.65 -6.45
C LEU A 219 36.23 0.88 -5.65
N TYR A 220 36.14 1.16 -4.35
CA TYR A 220 35.22 0.48 -3.44
C TYR A 220 34.80 1.42 -2.31
N SER A 221 33.55 1.29 -1.87
CA SER A 221 33.04 1.97 -0.68
C SER A 221 32.06 1.06 0.04
N ALA A 222 32.21 0.94 1.35
CA ALA A 222 31.27 0.24 2.22
C ALA A 222 31.02 1.01 3.50
N TRP A 223 29.83 0.82 4.08
CA TRP A 223 29.49 1.42 5.36
C TRP A 223 28.64 0.48 6.23
N THR A 224 28.97 0.44 7.52
CA THR A 224 28.16 -0.27 8.52
C THR A 224 27.91 0.68 9.69
N GLY A 225 26.67 0.78 10.17
CA GLY A 225 26.38 1.60 11.35
C GLY A 225 24.97 2.19 11.40
N GLN A 226 24.85 3.33 12.08
CA GLN A 226 23.59 4.04 12.34
C GLN A 226 23.56 5.41 11.68
N ILE A 227 22.37 5.87 11.30
CA ILE A 227 22.14 7.24 10.84
C ILE A 227 21.25 8.02 11.81
N ARG A 228 21.43 9.33 11.88
CA ARG A 228 20.55 10.26 12.61
C ARG A 228 20.41 11.56 11.81
N PRO A 229 19.20 12.13 11.67
CA PRO A 229 19.04 13.45 11.09
C PRO A 229 19.79 14.49 11.94
N ARG A 230 20.36 15.49 11.26
CA ARG A 230 21.02 16.64 11.86
C ARG A 230 20.08 17.84 11.72
N PRO A 231 19.39 18.25 12.80
CA PRO A 231 18.46 19.37 12.72
C PRO A 231 19.20 20.67 12.38
N TYR A 232 18.50 21.61 11.75
CA TYR A 232 18.98 22.99 11.64
C TYR A 232 19.29 23.54 13.04
N LEU A 233 20.43 24.21 13.17
CA LEU A 233 20.72 24.95 14.40
C LEU A 233 19.71 26.11 14.54
N PRO A 234 19.29 26.47 15.77
CA PRO A 234 18.49 27.66 15.99
C PRO A 234 19.15 28.88 15.31
N PRO A 235 18.39 29.66 14.51
CA PRO A 235 18.96 30.82 13.83
C PRO A 235 19.37 31.88 14.86
N ASN A 236 20.62 32.33 14.79
CA ASN A 236 21.15 33.36 15.68
C ASN A 236 20.85 34.78 15.18
N THR A 237 20.36 34.93 13.95
CA THR A 237 19.98 36.22 13.34
C THR A 237 18.73 36.06 12.49
N GLU A 238 18.01 37.16 12.28
CA GLU A 238 16.83 37.21 11.40
C GLU A 238 17.17 36.84 9.95
N ASN A 239 18.35 37.23 9.46
CA ASN A 239 18.83 36.82 8.13
C ASN A 239 19.03 35.30 8.04
N GLN A 240 19.62 34.69 9.08
CA GLN A 240 19.80 33.25 9.13
C GLN A 240 18.46 32.50 9.21
N ARG A 241 17.46 33.04 9.91
CA ARG A 241 16.09 32.49 9.92
C ARG A 241 15.48 32.51 8.52
N ARG A 242 15.57 33.65 7.82
CA ARG A 242 15.06 33.80 6.44
C ARG A 242 15.76 32.86 5.46
N GLU A 243 17.07 32.69 5.60
CA GLU A 243 17.88 31.79 4.78
C GLU A 243 17.47 30.32 5.00
N GLN A 244 17.34 29.88 6.26
CA GLN A 244 16.84 28.54 6.60
C GLN A 244 15.42 28.30 6.07
N GLU A 245 14.50 29.26 6.24
CA GLU A 245 13.14 29.13 5.71
C GLU A 245 13.10 29.08 4.19
N PHE A 246 13.95 29.85 3.51
CA PHE A 246 14.09 29.80 2.06
C PHE A 246 14.61 28.44 1.59
N GLU A 247 15.62 27.90 2.28
CA GLU A 247 16.20 26.59 1.99
C GLU A 247 15.16 25.47 2.17
N LYS A 248 14.45 25.45 3.30
CA LYS A 248 13.35 24.51 3.58
C LYS A 248 12.27 24.56 2.51
N ARG A 249 11.76 25.76 2.19
CA ARG A 249 10.74 25.96 1.15
C ARG A 249 11.21 25.48 -0.23
N THR A 250 12.47 25.75 -0.57
CA THR A 250 13.08 25.35 -1.84
C THR A 250 13.22 23.83 -1.91
N CYS A 251 13.70 23.19 -0.84
CA CYS A 251 13.77 21.73 -0.72
C CYS A 251 12.39 21.08 -0.91
N HIS A 252 11.36 21.55 -0.20
CA HIS A 252 10.00 21.00 -0.34
C HIS A 252 9.41 21.20 -1.75
N ARG A 253 9.73 22.32 -2.42
CA ARG A 253 9.28 22.58 -3.79
C ARG A 253 9.98 21.65 -4.79
N LEU A 254 11.31 21.57 -4.73
CA LEU A 254 12.11 20.72 -5.62
C LEU A 254 11.79 19.23 -5.39
N ARG A 255 11.64 18.80 -4.13
CA ARG A 255 11.21 17.45 -3.79
C ARG A 255 9.87 17.09 -4.44
N ARG A 256 8.85 17.94 -4.30
CA ARG A 256 7.52 17.70 -4.92
C ARG A 256 7.60 17.65 -6.44
N GLN A 257 8.28 18.62 -7.05
CA GLN A 257 8.43 18.69 -8.50
C GLN A 257 9.19 17.48 -9.06
N PHE A 258 10.25 17.06 -8.38
CA PHE A 258 11.06 15.92 -8.79
C PHE A 258 10.32 14.59 -8.66
N LEU A 259 9.54 14.40 -7.58
CA LEU A 259 8.67 13.22 -7.43
C LEU A 259 7.56 13.21 -8.49
N SER A 260 6.93 14.35 -8.75
CA SER A 260 5.91 14.49 -9.81
C SER A 260 6.47 14.19 -11.21
N ASN A 261 7.69 14.65 -11.51
CA ASN A 261 8.34 14.36 -12.79
C ASN A 261 8.70 12.87 -12.92
N MET A 262 9.14 12.22 -11.84
CA MET A 262 9.42 10.77 -11.85
C MET A 262 8.15 9.95 -12.02
N GLU A 263 7.06 10.33 -11.35
CA GLU A 263 5.75 9.70 -11.49
C GLU A 263 5.21 9.85 -12.92
N ALA A 264 5.30 11.04 -13.50
CA ALA A 264 4.93 11.29 -14.90
C ALA A 264 5.81 10.53 -15.90
N ALA A 265 7.08 10.28 -15.56
CA ALA A 265 8.02 9.50 -16.37
C ALA A 265 7.91 7.98 -16.14
N GLY A 266 6.92 7.51 -15.37
CA GLY A 266 6.73 6.09 -15.08
C GLY A 266 7.85 5.46 -14.24
N VAL A 267 8.70 6.27 -13.59
CA VAL A 267 9.78 5.81 -12.72
C VAL A 267 9.18 5.54 -11.33
N PRO A 268 9.20 4.29 -10.83
CA PRO A 268 8.62 3.98 -9.53
C PRO A 268 9.24 4.84 -8.43
N LEU A 269 8.42 5.53 -7.62
CA LEU A 269 8.91 6.37 -6.51
C LEU A 269 9.66 5.57 -5.43
N GLY A 270 9.52 4.23 -5.44
CA GLY A 270 10.30 3.31 -4.61
C GLY A 270 11.76 3.09 -5.06
N SER A 271 12.14 3.56 -6.25
CA SER A 271 13.50 3.58 -6.79
C SER A 271 14.47 4.36 -5.91
N THR A 272 15.79 4.15 -5.99
CA THR A 272 16.75 4.81 -5.08
C THR A 272 16.69 6.34 -5.14
N THR A 273 16.57 6.95 -6.32
CA THR A 273 16.49 8.41 -6.46
C THR A 273 15.11 8.92 -6.02
N GLY A 274 14.02 8.22 -6.37
CA GLY A 274 12.67 8.51 -5.88
C GLY A 274 12.54 8.40 -4.36
N ARG A 275 13.06 7.31 -3.78
CA ARG A 275 13.13 7.04 -2.35
C ARG A 275 14.02 8.05 -1.64
N GLN A 276 15.20 8.37 -2.15
CA GLN A 276 16.07 9.38 -1.54
C GLN A 276 15.39 10.73 -1.49
N VAL A 277 14.68 11.12 -2.55
CA VAL A 277 13.97 12.40 -2.58
C VAL A 277 12.68 12.35 -1.75
N ARG A 278 11.99 11.21 -1.69
CA ARG A 278 10.83 10.99 -0.82
C ARG A 278 11.20 10.98 0.67
N ASP A 279 12.30 10.33 1.02
CA ASP A 279 12.76 10.17 2.40
C ASP A 279 13.67 11.36 2.82
N MET A 280 13.87 12.34 1.93
CA MET A 280 14.60 13.57 2.21
C MET A 280 13.84 14.41 3.24
N ASP A 281 14.42 14.53 4.43
CA ASP A 281 13.94 15.41 5.49
C ASP A 281 14.39 16.85 5.22
N CYS A 282 13.50 17.62 4.57
CA CYS A 282 13.71 19.03 4.26
C CYS A 282 13.74 19.94 5.51
N ASP A 283 13.42 19.41 6.71
CA ASP A 283 13.53 20.13 7.97
C ASP A 283 14.86 19.87 8.71
N SER A 284 15.80 19.18 8.06
CA SER A 284 17.13 18.90 8.56
C SER A 284 18.23 19.55 7.70
N ASP A 285 19.35 19.92 8.34
CA ASP A 285 20.58 20.41 7.68
C ASP A 285 21.45 19.22 7.19
N GLY A 286 20.95 17.98 7.28
CA GLY A 286 21.62 16.80 6.73
C GLY A 286 21.52 15.56 7.62
N ILE A 287 22.36 14.55 7.35
CA ILE A 287 22.34 13.26 8.03
C ILE A 287 23.73 12.92 8.58
N GLY A 288 23.80 12.64 9.88
CA GLY A 288 24.96 12.07 10.54
C GLY A 288 25.05 10.56 10.33
N GLN A 289 26.28 10.03 10.31
CA GLN A 289 26.56 8.61 10.07
C GLN A 289 27.60 8.11 11.08
N ALA A 290 27.16 7.36 12.09
CA ALA A 290 28.06 6.65 13.01
C ALA A 290 28.26 5.21 12.55
N GLY A 291 29.40 4.61 12.88
CA GLY A 291 29.84 3.26 12.50
C GLY A 291 31.11 3.26 11.65
N THR A 292 31.37 2.17 10.95
CA THR A 292 32.61 1.97 10.20
C THR A 292 32.39 2.22 8.71
N ARG A 293 33.23 3.08 8.13
CA ARG A 293 33.29 3.31 6.68
C ARG A 293 34.62 2.79 6.14
N THR A 294 34.58 2.04 5.05
CA THR A 294 35.79 1.59 4.35
C THR A 294 35.73 2.08 2.92
N THR A 295 36.78 2.73 2.44
CA THR A 295 36.89 3.19 1.06
C THR A 295 38.23 2.81 0.48
N ALA A 296 38.23 2.26 -0.74
CA ALA A 296 39.42 2.09 -1.55
C ALA A 296 39.43 3.17 -2.64
N THR A 297 40.48 3.97 -2.67
CA THR A 297 40.64 5.06 -3.62
C THR A 297 42.08 5.12 -4.13
N GLY A 298 42.28 5.73 -5.30
CA GLY A 298 43.62 5.89 -5.84
C GLY A 298 44.27 4.56 -6.20
N GLY A 299 45.57 4.61 -6.43
CA GLY A 299 46.40 3.44 -6.67
C GLY A 299 46.86 3.25 -8.11
N SER A 300 47.86 2.37 -8.26
CA SER A 300 48.43 1.96 -9.55
C SER A 300 48.10 0.50 -9.83
N LEU A 301 46.81 0.20 -10.02
CA LEU A 301 46.38 -1.14 -10.42
C LEU A 301 46.66 -1.32 -11.92
N ALA A 302 47.48 -2.31 -12.25
CA ALA A 302 47.79 -2.69 -13.62
C ALA A 302 47.78 -4.21 -13.75
N GLY A 303 47.63 -4.70 -14.96
CA GLY A 303 47.59 -6.14 -15.20
C GLY A 303 47.14 -6.43 -16.61
N THR A 304 46.24 -7.39 -16.77
CA THR A 304 45.83 -7.87 -18.09
C THR A 304 44.31 -7.99 -18.23
N VAL A 305 43.86 -7.81 -19.46
CA VAL A 305 42.52 -8.20 -19.91
C VAL A 305 42.70 -9.25 -21.00
N THR A 306 42.18 -10.45 -20.78
CA THR A 306 42.09 -11.48 -21.83
C THR A 306 40.70 -11.43 -22.44
N ILE A 307 40.63 -11.31 -23.76
CA ILE A 307 39.37 -11.37 -24.50
C ILE A 307 39.12 -12.83 -24.85
N ASP A 308 38.09 -13.42 -24.25
CA ASP A 308 37.76 -14.83 -24.48
C ASP A 308 36.99 -15.00 -25.80
N GLN A 309 36.05 -14.09 -26.10
CA GLN A 309 35.19 -14.15 -27.28
C GLN A 309 34.71 -12.75 -27.70
N ILE A 310 34.58 -12.51 -29.01
CA ILE A 310 33.94 -11.30 -29.55
C ILE A 310 32.77 -11.72 -30.44
N THR A 311 31.55 -11.43 -30.02
CA THR A 311 30.30 -11.68 -30.76
C THR A 311 29.72 -10.38 -31.28
N GLU A 312 28.72 -10.45 -32.16
CA GLU A 312 27.98 -9.27 -32.61
C GLU A 312 27.34 -8.48 -31.45
N THR A 313 27.01 -9.16 -30.35
CA THR A 313 26.25 -8.57 -29.24
C THR A 313 27.11 -8.25 -28.02
N ALA A 314 28.27 -8.87 -27.85
CA ALA A 314 29.14 -8.65 -26.69
C ALA A 314 30.62 -9.02 -26.93
N VAL A 315 31.50 -8.29 -26.25
CA VAL A 315 32.89 -8.62 -25.99
C VAL A 315 32.98 -9.29 -24.62
N ILE A 316 33.34 -10.56 -24.59
CA ILE A 316 33.45 -11.37 -23.38
C ILE A 316 34.91 -11.53 -23.03
N GLY A 317 35.26 -11.24 -21.78
CA GLY A 317 36.63 -11.35 -21.32
C GLY A 317 36.76 -11.47 -19.82
N ARG A 318 38.01 -11.59 -19.39
CA ARG A 318 38.43 -11.63 -17.98
C ARG A 318 39.50 -10.58 -17.73
N PHE A 319 39.50 -10.01 -16.54
CA PHE A 319 40.50 -9.06 -16.12
C PHE A 319 41.15 -9.52 -14.82
N ASP A 320 42.44 -9.24 -14.70
CA ASP A 320 43.22 -9.42 -13.49
C ASP A 320 44.18 -8.25 -13.36
N LEU A 321 43.97 -7.42 -12.34
CA LEU A 321 44.78 -6.25 -12.05
C LEU A 321 45.31 -6.36 -10.62
N SER A 322 46.57 -5.98 -10.41
CA SER A 322 47.18 -5.88 -9.10
C SER A 322 48.01 -4.62 -8.96
N GLY A 323 48.26 -4.19 -7.73
CA GLY A 323 49.06 -3.02 -7.43
C GLY A 323 48.81 -2.55 -6.00
N THR A 324 48.91 -1.26 -5.78
CA THR A 324 48.61 -0.62 -4.48
C THR A 324 47.36 0.23 -4.59
N ALA A 325 46.63 0.37 -3.50
CA ALA A 325 45.51 1.31 -3.37
C ALA A 325 45.48 1.93 -1.97
N LYS A 326 44.95 3.15 -1.85
CA LYS A 326 44.74 3.80 -0.56
C LYS A 326 43.46 3.25 0.06
N ILE A 327 43.60 2.52 1.15
CA ILE A 327 42.50 1.97 1.94
C ILE A 327 42.29 2.85 3.16
N GLU A 328 41.18 3.56 3.19
CA GLU A 328 40.80 4.40 4.31
C GLU A 328 39.68 3.73 5.10
N ARG A 329 39.89 3.52 6.40
CA ARG A 329 38.92 3.02 7.36
C ARG A 329 38.59 4.15 8.34
N GLN A 330 37.36 4.61 8.32
CA GLN A 330 36.87 5.62 9.26
C GLN A 330 36.02 4.95 10.32
N THR A 331 36.35 5.18 11.59
CA THR A 331 35.46 4.88 12.72
C THR A 331 34.75 6.16 13.10
N ARG A 332 33.43 6.16 12.98
CA ARG A 332 32.58 7.34 13.24
C ARG A 332 31.76 7.09 14.50
N SER A 333 31.95 7.87 15.54
CA SER A 333 31.14 7.80 16.76
C SER A 333 30.19 9.00 16.83
N TRP A 334 29.05 8.83 17.49
CA TRP A 334 28.15 9.96 17.73
C TRP A 334 28.86 11.00 18.60
N SER A 335 28.89 12.24 18.14
CA SER A 335 29.56 13.32 18.85
C SER A 335 28.66 13.86 19.96
N THR A 336 29.26 14.18 21.10
CA THR A 336 28.58 14.94 22.17
C THR A 336 28.27 16.38 21.77
N ARG A 337 28.81 16.86 20.64
CA ARG A 337 28.60 18.21 20.10
C ARG A 337 27.20 18.47 19.53
N GLY A 338 26.32 17.47 19.51
CA GLY A 338 24.89 17.65 19.19
C GLY A 338 24.29 16.55 18.31
N PRO A 339 22.96 16.54 18.14
CA PRO A 339 22.24 15.52 17.39
C PRO A 339 22.69 15.46 15.92
N GLY A 340 22.92 14.23 15.43
CA GLY A 340 23.38 13.99 14.06
C GLY A 340 24.84 14.39 13.77
N ARG A 341 25.62 14.82 14.76
CA ARG A 341 27.07 15.08 14.59
C ARG A 341 27.87 13.82 14.92
N VAL A 342 29.00 13.65 14.22
CA VAL A 342 29.89 12.51 14.44
C VAL A 342 31.33 12.97 14.60
N ASP A 343 32.03 12.32 15.52
CA ASP A 343 33.47 12.39 15.63
C ASP A 343 34.06 11.28 14.76
N VAL A 344 35.05 11.62 13.96
CA VAL A 344 35.58 10.74 12.91
C VAL A 344 37.05 10.48 13.22
N ASP A 345 37.33 9.26 13.60
CA ASP A 345 38.69 8.73 13.62
C ASP A 345 38.99 8.11 12.25
N ARG A 346 40.18 8.36 11.71
CA ARG A 346 40.57 7.93 10.37
C ARG A 346 41.89 7.18 10.44
N ASP A 347 41.83 5.94 10.02
CA ASP A 347 43.00 5.14 9.70
C ASP A 347 43.14 5.04 8.17
N THR A 348 44.34 5.32 7.67
CA THR A 348 44.63 5.31 6.25
C THR A 348 45.88 4.49 6.01
N ASP A 349 45.71 3.43 5.24
CA ASP A 349 46.79 2.55 4.84
C ASP A 349 46.93 2.54 3.31
N THR A 350 48.14 2.27 2.83
CA THR A 350 48.40 1.99 1.41
C THR A 350 48.86 0.54 1.31
N GLY A 351 47.94 -0.33 0.89
CA GLY A 351 48.16 -1.77 0.86
C GLY A 351 48.14 -2.33 -0.57
N ALA A 352 48.68 -3.55 -0.72
CA ALA A 352 48.52 -4.32 -1.94
C ALA A 352 47.04 -4.65 -2.16
N LEU A 353 46.55 -4.48 -3.37
CA LEU A 353 45.17 -4.79 -3.77
C LEU A 353 45.20 -5.49 -5.12
N SER A 354 44.49 -6.62 -5.22
CA SER A 354 44.18 -7.28 -6.48
C SER A 354 42.70 -7.19 -6.78
N VAL A 355 42.36 -7.01 -8.05
CA VAL A 355 41.01 -6.91 -8.56
C VAL A 355 40.89 -7.80 -9.79
N SER A 356 40.01 -8.79 -9.73
CA SER A 356 39.82 -9.74 -10.82
C SER A 356 38.34 -9.98 -11.10
N GLY A 357 38.02 -10.44 -12.30
CA GLY A 357 36.65 -10.67 -12.70
C GLY A 357 36.48 -11.10 -14.15
N ARG A 358 35.21 -11.31 -14.53
CA ARG A 358 34.78 -11.59 -15.90
C ARG A 358 33.73 -10.55 -16.31
N PHE A 359 33.63 -10.27 -17.60
CA PHE A 359 32.65 -9.31 -18.13
C PHE A 359 32.15 -9.75 -19.50
N ALA A 360 30.93 -9.33 -19.85
CA ALA A 360 30.37 -9.37 -21.19
C ALA A 360 29.90 -7.96 -21.55
N ALA A 361 30.79 -7.14 -22.11
CA ALA A 361 30.49 -5.76 -22.49
C ALA A 361 29.70 -5.74 -23.81
N PRO A 362 28.51 -5.13 -23.90
CA PRO A 362 27.76 -5.09 -25.16
C PRO A 362 28.58 -4.50 -26.32
N ASN A 363 28.55 -5.15 -27.50
CA ASN A 363 29.42 -4.85 -28.65
C ASN A 363 28.67 -4.08 -29.75
N MET A 364 28.38 -2.79 -29.53
CA MET A 364 27.51 -1.99 -30.41
C MET A 364 28.23 -0.80 -31.05
N ARG A 365 27.77 -0.35 -32.22
CA ARG A 365 28.42 0.72 -32.99
C ARG A 365 27.86 2.13 -32.71
N ASN A 366 26.54 2.29 -32.79
CA ASN A 366 25.86 3.60 -32.79
C ASN A 366 24.73 3.72 -31.76
N MET A 367 24.45 2.67 -31.00
CA MET A 367 23.39 2.65 -29.98
C MET A 367 23.97 2.10 -28.70
N GLY A 368 23.63 2.71 -27.57
CA GLY A 368 24.11 2.29 -26.27
C GLY A 368 24.28 3.45 -25.30
N PHE A 369 24.61 3.12 -24.06
CA PHE A 369 24.86 4.09 -23.00
C PHE A 369 26.34 4.06 -22.61
N THR A 370 27.06 5.11 -22.99
CA THR A 370 28.37 5.49 -22.46
C THR A 370 28.26 6.86 -21.79
N ARG A 371 29.28 7.25 -21.03
CA ARG A 371 29.34 8.58 -20.41
C ARG A 371 30.44 9.40 -21.06
N PRO A 372 30.30 10.73 -21.17
CA PRO A 372 31.41 11.59 -21.58
C PRO A 372 32.66 11.34 -20.71
N PRO A 373 33.86 11.25 -21.29
CA PRO A 373 34.20 11.50 -22.70
C PRO A 373 34.26 10.23 -23.60
N PHE A 374 33.57 9.14 -23.23
CA PHE A 374 33.65 7.87 -23.95
C PHE A 374 32.64 7.77 -25.09
N GLU A 375 33.12 7.29 -26.23
CA GLU A 375 32.32 6.93 -27.40
C GLU A 375 31.86 5.47 -27.29
N VAL A 376 30.64 5.16 -27.71
CA VAL A 376 30.22 3.77 -27.96
C VAL A 376 31.14 3.18 -29.04
N ALA A 377 31.55 1.93 -28.87
CA ALA A 377 32.46 1.30 -29.79
C ALA A 377 32.15 -0.18 -30.02
N GLN A 378 32.50 -0.64 -31.22
CA GLN A 378 32.36 -2.01 -31.64
C GLN A 378 33.74 -2.60 -31.94
N ALA A 379 33.97 -3.84 -31.50
CA ALA A 379 35.13 -4.64 -31.85
C ALA A 379 34.79 -5.62 -32.99
N PRO A 380 35.76 -5.94 -33.87
CA PRO A 380 35.56 -6.90 -34.94
C PRO A 380 35.23 -8.27 -34.35
N THR A 381 34.13 -8.85 -34.80
CA THR A 381 33.76 -10.21 -34.43
C THR A 381 34.86 -11.16 -34.87
N SER A 382 35.26 -12.08 -33.98
CA SER A 382 36.28 -13.07 -34.33
C SER A 382 35.78 -13.95 -35.47
N ASN A 383 36.40 -13.83 -36.65
CA ASN A 383 36.19 -14.70 -37.80
C ASN A 383 36.69 -16.12 -37.49
N ALA A 384 35.96 -16.87 -36.66
CA ALA A 384 35.72 -18.28 -36.91
C ALA A 384 34.49 -18.33 -37.82
N GLY A 385 34.56 -19.07 -38.92
CA GLY A 385 33.63 -18.96 -40.05
C GLY A 385 32.13 -19.05 -39.72
N PRO A 386 31.23 -18.71 -40.66
CA PRO A 386 29.81 -18.84 -40.44
C PRO A 386 29.45 -20.32 -40.24
N GLY A 387 29.06 -20.64 -39.01
CA GLY A 387 28.38 -21.88 -38.67
C GLY A 387 27.88 -21.85 -37.23
N ALA A 388 26.55 -21.85 -37.06
CA ALA A 388 25.92 -22.81 -36.15
C ALA A 388 25.91 -22.52 -34.64
N GLN A 389 25.49 -21.33 -34.19
CA GLN A 389 24.90 -21.22 -32.84
C GLN A 389 23.38 -21.11 -32.93
N LEU A 390 22.69 -22.06 -32.28
CA LEU A 390 21.25 -22.01 -32.10
C LEU A 390 20.93 -21.04 -30.96
N ARG A 391 19.95 -20.16 -31.17
CA ARG A 391 19.50 -19.15 -30.20
C ARG A 391 17.98 -19.16 -30.11
N LEU A 392 17.47 -19.09 -28.90
CA LEU A 392 16.05 -18.85 -28.63
C LEU A 392 15.77 -17.36 -28.89
N THR A 393 15.07 -17.03 -29.98
CA THR A 393 14.77 -15.66 -30.40
C THR A 393 13.54 -15.09 -29.70
N SER A 394 12.59 -15.96 -29.38
CA SER A 394 11.44 -15.58 -28.54
C SER A 394 10.88 -16.81 -27.84
N TYR A 395 10.25 -16.58 -26.70
CA TYR A 395 9.51 -17.59 -25.98
C TYR A 395 8.24 -17.01 -25.37
N ARG A 396 7.22 -17.86 -25.28
CA ARG A 396 6.02 -17.66 -24.48
C ARG A 396 5.81 -18.88 -23.58
N PRO A 397 5.26 -18.69 -22.39
CA PRO A 397 4.98 -17.41 -21.72
C PRO A 397 6.25 -16.61 -21.43
N ARG A 398 6.12 -15.29 -21.23
CA ARG A 398 7.24 -14.46 -20.79
C ARG A 398 7.71 -14.91 -19.40
N ARG A 399 8.95 -14.58 -19.05
CA ARG A 399 9.47 -14.78 -17.70
C ARG A 399 8.55 -14.09 -16.69
N ASP A 400 8.16 -14.83 -15.67
CA ASP A 400 7.30 -14.41 -14.56
C ASP A 400 5.90 -13.94 -14.99
N ALA A 401 5.45 -14.39 -16.17
CA ALA A 401 4.09 -14.18 -16.63
C ALA A 401 3.10 -14.78 -15.63
N LYS A 402 2.04 -14.02 -15.31
CA LYS A 402 1.02 -14.38 -14.33
C LYS A 402 -0.31 -14.72 -14.98
N ASN A 403 -1.17 -15.38 -14.20
CA ASN A 403 -2.56 -15.64 -14.57
C ASN A 403 -2.71 -16.42 -15.87
N LEU A 404 -1.81 -17.36 -16.14
CA LEU A 404 -1.90 -18.17 -17.36
C LEU A 404 -2.90 -19.31 -17.21
N PRO A 405 -3.61 -19.68 -18.28
CA PRO A 405 -4.51 -20.83 -18.25
C PRO A 405 -3.75 -22.11 -17.86
N TRP A 406 -4.28 -22.86 -16.90
CA TRP A 406 -3.69 -24.13 -16.45
C TRP A 406 -3.91 -25.26 -17.47
N ASP A 407 -4.97 -25.20 -18.26
CA ASP A 407 -5.29 -26.17 -19.31
C ASP A 407 -4.38 -26.00 -20.55
N ASN A 408 -4.11 -24.76 -20.94
CA ASN A 408 -3.24 -24.43 -22.06
C ASN A 408 -2.42 -23.15 -21.81
N PRO A 409 -1.23 -23.27 -21.19
CA PRO A 409 -0.36 -22.12 -20.91
C PRO A 409 0.31 -21.55 -22.18
N GLY A 410 0.08 -22.10 -23.37
CA GLY A 410 0.57 -21.54 -24.63
C GLY A 410 2.11 -21.55 -24.79
N ILE A 411 2.80 -22.56 -24.24
CA ILE A 411 4.27 -22.59 -24.28
C ILE A 411 4.78 -22.75 -25.72
N ARG A 412 5.46 -21.72 -26.23
CA ARG A 412 6.00 -21.64 -27.59
C ARG A 412 7.41 -21.09 -27.58
N LEU A 413 8.31 -21.74 -28.29
CA LEU A 413 9.73 -21.41 -28.40
C LEU A 413 10.07 -21.18 -29.86
N ARG A 414 10.67 -20.04 -30.22
CA ARG A 414 11.13 -19.76 -31.57
C ARG A 414 12.63 -19.58 -31.57
N PHE A 415 13.28 -20.13 -32.59
CA PHE A 415 14.72 -20.12 -32.73
C PHE A 415 15.13 -19.28 -33.94
N ASN A 416 16.41 -18.89 -33.98
CA ASN A 416 16.97 -18.13 -35.09
C ASN A 416 17.18 -18.98 -36.35
N ARG A 417 17.02 -20.31 -36.27
CA ARG A 417 17.36 -21.25 -37.34
C ARG A 417 16.45 -22.49 -37.31
N PRO A 418 16.34 -23.24 -38.43
CA PRO A 418 15.65 -24.52 -38.47
C PRO A 418 16.21 -25.54 -37.48
N LEU A 419 15.32 -26.24 -36.78
CA LEU A 419 15.64 -27.31 -35.83
C LEU A 419 15.61 -28.67 -36.51
N ASP A 420 16.51 -29.56 -36.08
CA ASP A 420 16.43 -30.97 -36.42
C ASP A 420 15.18 -31.58 -35.75
N PRO A 421 14.22 -32.14 -36.50
CA PRO A 421 13.07 -32.83 -35.94
C PRO A 421 13.44 -33.94 -34.94
N ALA A 422 14.58 -34.61 -35.13
CA ALA A 422 15.06 -35.65 -34.21
C ALA A 422 15.52 -35.10 -32.85
N SER A 423 15.80 -33.80 -32.76
CA SER A 423 16.16 -33.13 -31.50
C SER A 423 14.95 -32.83 -30.62
N VAL A 424 13.73 -32.82 -31.18
CA VAL A 424 12.50 -32.44 -30.48
C VAL A 424 11.91 -33.64 -29.73
N VAL A 425 12.67 -34.11 -28.75
CA VAL A 425 12.34 -35.29 -27.93
C VAL A 425 11.82 -34.93 -26.54
N PRO A 426 11.07 -35.83 -25.89
CA PRO A 426 10.74 -35.70 -24.47
C PRO A 426 12.03 -35.60 -23.64
N GLY A 427 12.28 -34.45 -23.02
CA GLY A 427 13.50 -34.17 -22.25
C GLY A 427 14.31 -32.98 -22.76
N ALA A 428 14.22 -32.66 -24.05
CA ALA A 428 14.86 -31.46 -24.63
C ALA A 428 14.27 -30.15 -24.06
N VAL A 429 12.98 -30.19 -23.69
CA VAL A 429 12.33 -29.18 -22.86
C VAL A 429 11.71 -29.86 -21.65
N THR A 430 12.00 -29.36 -20.45
CA THR A 430 11.39 -29.81 -19.21
C THR A 430 10.52 -28.72 -18.61
N LEU A 431 9.40 -29.13 -18.03
CA LEU A 431 8.51 -28.29 -17.24
C LEU A 431 8.46 -28.90 -15.84
N GLU A 432 8.64 -28.11 -14.79
CA GLU A 432 8.74 -28.60 -13.42
C GLU A 432 7.99 -27.68 -12.45
N THR A 433 7.58 -28.23 -11.31
CA THR A 433 7.03 -27.47 -10.16
C THR A 433 7.61 -28.01 -8.85
N GLY A 434 7.51 -27.26 -7.76
CA GLY A 434 8.00 -27.67 -6.44
C GLY A 434 6.90 -28.36 -5.62
N LEU A 435 7.04 -29.65 -5.37
CA LEU A 435 6.17 -30.37 -4.42
C LEU A 435 6.63 -30.16 -2.99
N ALA A 436 5.69 -30.18 -2.05
CA ALA A 436 6.00 -30.10 -0.63
C ALA A 436 6.77 -31.35 -0.16
N ASP A 437 7.81 -31.15 0.65
CA ASP A 437 8.63 -32.23 1.23
C ASP A 437 8.22 -32.63 2.66
N GLY A 438 7.21 -31.97 3.21
CA GLY A 438 6.74 -32.16 4.59
C GLY A 438 7.59 -31.46 5.67
N GLN A 439 8.71 -30.81 5.32
CA GLN A 439 9.58 -30.04 6.21
C GLN A 439 9.56 -28.53 5.88
N GLY A 440 8.65 -28.10 4.99
CA GLY A 440 8.52 -26.71 4.54
C GLY A 440 9.42 -26.36 3.35
N GLY A 441 10.16 -27.34 2.80
CA GLY A 441 10.96 -27.19 1.59
C GLY A 441 10.23 -27.64 0.33
N ALA A 442 10.97 -27.71 -0.77
CA ALA A 442 10.45 -28.06 -2.09
C ALA A 442 11.30 -29.15 -2.76
N VAL A 443 10.65 -30.20 -3.27
CA VAL A 443 11.25 -31.18 -4.17
C VAL A 443 10.76 -30.92 -5.59
N MET A 444 11.69 -30.72 -6.52
CA MET A 444 11.35 -30.47 -7.92
C MET A 444 10.73 -31.73 -8.55
N ALA A 445 9.52 -31.59 -9.08
CA ALA A 445 8.81 -32.65 -9.78
C ALA A 445 8.58 -32.28 -11.25
N PRO A 446 8.93 -33.17 -12.19
CA PRO A 446 8.71 -32.93 -13.60
C PRO A 446 7.24 -33.12 -14.01
N VAL A 447 6.73 -32.20 -14.81
CA VAL A 447 5.47 -32.29 -15.53
C VAL A 447 5.72 -32.96 -16.88
N LYS A 448 4.92 -33.98 -17.20
CA LYS A 448 5.02 -34.66 -18.49
C LYS A 448 4.53 -33.73 -19.61
N VAL A 449 5.42 -33.35 -20.51
CA VAL A 449 5.12 -32.50 -21.69
C VAL A 449 5.30 -33.26 -23.00
N ARG A 450 4.77 -32.71 -24.09
CA ARG A 450 4.99 -33.13 -25.47
C ARG A 450 5.50 -31.93 -26.28
N PRO A 451 6.82 -31.81 -26.53
CA PRO A 451 7.32 -30.85 -27.49
C PRO A 451 7.01 -31.34 -28.91
N ARG A 452 6.68 -30.41 -29.81
CA ARG A 452 6.48 -30.67 -31.23
C ARG A 452 6.95 -29.48 -32.06
N LEU A 453 7.41 -29.73 -33.28
CA LEU A 453 7.66 -28.66 -34.23
C LEU A 453 6.34 -28.05 -34.73
N ALA A 454 6.38 -26.76 -34.98
CA ALA A 454 5.30 -25.96 -35.55
C ALA A 454 5.91 -25.01 -36.60
N GLY A 455 6.33 -25.58 -37.73
CA GLY A 455 7.25 -24.93 -38.67
C GLY A 455 8.68 -25.41 -38.47
N ALA A 456 9.63 -24.82 -39.18
CA ALA A 456 11.02 -25.26 -39.16
C ALA A 456 11.80 -24.76 -37.92
N ASP A 457 11.45 -23.59 -37.37
CA ASP A 457 12.20 -22.87 -36.33
C ASP A 457 11.46 -22.77 -34.98
N THR A 458 10.29 -23.38 -34.86
CA THR A 458 9.37 -23.14 -33.74
C THR A 458 8.95 -24.45 -33.08
N VAL A 459 9.06 -24.52 -31.76
CA VAL A 459 8.61 -25.64 -30.92
C VAL A 459 7.41 -25.20 -30.09
N ILE A 460 6.34 -26.01 -30.10
CA ILE A 460 5.21 -25.88 -29.18
C ILE A 460 5.32 -26.97 -28.14
N VAL A 461 5.19 -26.61 -26.87
CA VAL A 461 5.30 -27.53 -25.73
C VAL A 461 3.94 -27.63 -25.06
N THR A 462 3.31 -28.80 -25.13
CA THR A 462 1.97 -29.01 -24.56
C THR A 462 2.06 -29.94 -23.35
N PRO A 463 1.58 -29.53 -22.16
CA PRO A 463 1.40 -30.44 -21.02
C PRO A 463 0.50 -31.63 -21.40
N ARG A 464 0.83 -32.84 -20.93
CA ARG A 464 0.01 -34.04 -21.21
C ARG A 464 -1.28 -34.10 -20.41
N LYS A 465 -1.32 -33.38 -19.29
CA LYS A 465 -2.49 -33.16 -18.44
C LYS A 465 -2.56 -31.65 -18.16
N PRO A 466 -3.76 -31.11 -17.87
CA PRO A 466 -3.86 -29.76 -17.33
C PRO A 466 -2.88 -29.58 -16.17
N LEU A 467 -2.26 -28.41 -16.12
CA LEU A 467 -1.50 -27.96 -14.97
C LEU A 467 -2.45 -27.77 -13.78
N ARG A 468 -1.89 -27.64 -12.59
CA ARG A 468 -2.64 -27.19 -11.41
C ARG A 468 -2.84 -25.68 -11.53
N ASP A 469 -3.99 -25.22 -11.09
CA ASP A 469 -4.28 -23.80 -10.93
C ASP A 469 -3.47 -23.22 -9.75
N GLY A 470 -3.25 -21.91 -9.74
CA GLY A 470 -2.58 -21.21 -8.64
C GLY A 470 -1.15 -21.71 -8.33
N VAL A 471 -0.43 -22.24 -9.32
CA VAL A 471 0.89 -22.87 -9.13
C VAL A 471 1.95 -22.23 -10.04
N ARG A 472 3.14 -22.06 -9.48
CA ARG A 472 4.34 -21.68 -10.22
C ARG A 472 4.93 -22.87 -10.97
N TYR A 473 5.33 -22.64 -12.20
CA TYR A 473 6.04 -23.60 -13.04
C TYR A 473 7.34 -23.04 -13.55
N ARG A 474 8.33 -23.91 -13.74
CA ARG A 474 9.63 -23.60 -14.31
C ARG A 474 9.82 -24.35 -15.62
N VAL A 475 10.13 -23.62 -16.68
CA VAL A 475 10.51 -24.18 -17.99
C VAL A 475 12.03 -24.19 -18.08
N THR A 476 12.60 -25.30 -18.55
CA THR A 476 14.02 -25.42 -18.91
C THR A 476 14.14 -25.97 -20.32
N VAL A 477 14.79 -25.23 -21.21
CA VAL A 477 15.19 -25.71 -22.54
C VAL A 477 16.64 -26.11 -22.46
N ARG A 478 16.94 -27.40 -22.66
CA ARG A 478 18.30 -27.93 -22.48
C ARG A 478 19.23 -27.49 -23.61
N ALA A 479 20.48 -27.22 -23.25
CA ALA A 479 21.58 -26.97 -24.15
C ALA A 479 22.39 -28.22 -24.50
N GLY A 480 23.30 -28.05 -25.45
CA GLY A 480 24.23 -29.10 -25.88
C GLY A 480 23.56 -30.27 -26.61
N PRO A 481 24.28 -31.40 -26.76
CA PRO A 481 23.86 -32.53 -27.60
C PRO A 481 22.53 -33.19 -27.23
N ASN A 482 22.14 -33.11 -25.95
CA ASN A 482 20.91 -33.70 -25.43
C ASN A 482 19.73 -32.72 -25.43
N GLY A 483 19.92 -31.52 -25.96
CA GLY A 483 18.91 -30.48 -26.10
C GLY A 483 18.37 -30.32 -27.52
N LEU A 484 17.61 -29.24 -27.72
CA LEU A 484 17.20 -28.82 -29.06
C LEU A 484 18.43 -28.41 -29.87
N HIS A 485 18.52 -28.88 -31.11
CA HIS A 485 19.63 -28.53 -32.01
C HIS A 485 19.15 -28.28 -33.43
N GLY A 486 19.89 -27.44 -34.14
CA GLY A 486 19.64 -27.08 -35.53
C GLY A 486 19.91 -28.24 -36.48
N THR A 487 19.30 -28.22 -37.67
CA THR A 487 19.54 -29.22 -38.74
C THR A 487 21.01 -29.27 -39.18
N GLU A 488 21.77 -28.21 -38.92
CA GLU A 488 23.20 -28.11 -39.22
C GLU A 488 24.12 -28.48 -38.04
N GLY A 489 23.58 -29.08 -36.97
CA GLY A 489 24.34 -29.43 -35.77
C GLY A 489 24.61 -28.27 -34.82
N ALA A 490 23.86 -27.17 -34.94
CA ALA A 490 23.95 -26.00 -34.06
C ALA A 490 23.29 -26.28 -32.70
N PHE A 491 23.98 -26.06 -31.58
CA PHE A 491 23.42 -26.26 -30.23
C PHE A 491 23.14 -24.93 -29.53
N LEU A 492 22.18 -24.94 -28.59
CA LEU A 492 22.09 -23.89 -27.58
C LEU A 492 23.36 -23.93 -26.71
N PRO A 493 23.97 -22.77 -26.40
CA PRO A 493 25.17 -22.72 -25.56
C PRO A 493 24.89 -23.05 -24.09
N VAL A 494 23.73 -22.60 -23.58
CA VAL A 494 23.29 -22.79 -22.19
C VAL A 494 21.80 -23.05 -22.10
N ASP A 495 21.44 -23.77 -21.04
CA ASP A 495 20.05 -24.02 -20.70
C ASP A 495 19.30 -22.68 -20.57
N GLN A 496 18.11 -22.60 -21.16
CA GLN A 496 17.25 -21.44 -21.00
C GLN A 496 16.20 -21.75 -19.94
N VAL A 497 16.19 -20.98 -18.85
CA VAL A 497 15.32 -21.24 -17.68
C VAL A 497 14.51 -20.01 -17.30
N TRP A 498 13.20 -20.17 -17.16
CA TRP A 498 12.29 -19.13 -16.67
C TRP A 498 11.07 -19.74 -15.96
N GLY A 499 10.37 -18.91 -15.18
CA GLY A 499 9.13 -19.28 -14.50
C GLY A 499 7.89 -18.62 -15.10
N PHE A 500 6.72 -19.17 -14.80
CA PHE A 500 5.41 -18.55 -14.98
C PHE A 500 4.42 -19.09 -13.94
N ASP A 501 3.34 -18.35 -13.68
CA ASP A 501 2.31 -18.70 -12.70
C ASP A 501 0.99 -19.02 -13.44
N THR A 502 0.37 -20.16 -13.10
CA THR A 502 -1.00 -20.44 -13.54
C THR A 502 -2.00 -19.61 -12.75
N MET A 503 -3.11 -19.27 -13.40
CA MET A 503 -4.26 -18.60 -12.80
C MET A 503 -4.84 -19.46 -11.68
N VAL A 504 -5.39 -18.83 -10.64
CA VAL A 504 -6.19 -19.50 -9.61
C VAL A 504 -7.57 -19.83 -10.16
N ASP A 505 -8.08 -21.03 -9.90
CA ASP A 505 -9.45 -21.40 -10.28
C ASP A 505 -10.44 -20.90 -9.24
N LEU A 506 -11.29 -19.93 -9.61
CA LEU A 506 -12.35 -19.42 -8.73
C LEU A 506 -13.73 -20.01 -9.07
N ASP A 507 -13.80 -21.00 -9.96
CA ASP A 507 -15.02 -21.79 -10.20
C ASP A 507 -15.12 -23.02 -9.28
N ASP A 508 -14.07 -23.29 -8.47
CA ASP A 508 -14.07 -24.40 -7.51
C ASP A 508 -15.00 -24.14 -6.31
N SER A 509 -15.50 -25.21 -5.71
CA SER A 509 -16.36 -25.22 -4.53
C SER A 509 -15.85 -26.16 -3.43
N ASP A 510 -14.59 -26.58 -3.54
CA ASP A 510 -13.91 -27.37 -2.53
C ASP A 510 -13.98 -26.72 -1.13
N PRO A 511 -14.02 -27.52 -0.04
CA PRO A 511 -14.09 -26.97 1.31
C PRO A 511 -12.84 -26.16 1.71
N LEU A 512 -13.08 -25.00 2.32
CA LEU A 512 -12.05 -24.10 2.84
C LEU A 512 -12.40 -23.72 4.28
N SER A 513 -11.51 -23.96 5.25
CA SER A 513 -11.74 -23.64 6.67
C SER A 513 -10.85 -22.54 7.23
N ALA A 514 -9.88 -22.03 6.45
CA ALA A 514 -8.84 -21.15 6.95
C ALA A 514 -9.06 -19.70 6.52
N GLY A 515 -8.98 -18.77 7.47
CA GLY A 515 -8.95 -17.33 7.22
C GLY A 515 -10.29 -16.70 6.81
N LEU A 516 -11.39 -17.45 6.85
CA LEU A 516 -12.73 -16.96 6.53
C LEU A 516 -13.51 -16.58 7.79
N ALA A 517 -14.38 -15.58 7.64
CA ALA A 517 -15.38 -15.19 8.62
C ALA A 517 -16.54 -16.21 8.65
N ASP A 518 -17.22 -16.38 9.79
CA ASP A 518 -18.26 -17.42 9.97
C ASP A 518 -19.49 -17.17 9.10
N HIS A 519 -19.74 -15.90 8.71
CA HIS A 519 -20.84 -15.54 7.82
C HIS A 519 -20.63 -15.96 6.36
N LEU A 520 -19.39 -16.31 5.97
CA LEU A 520 -19.06 -16.74 4.62
C LEU A 520 -19.16 -18.26 4.48
N ALA A 521 -19.53 -18.72 3.28
CA ALA A 521 -19.47 -20.13 2.95
C ALA A 521 -18.02 -20.65 3.06
N GLN A 522 -17.84 -21.76 3.77
CA GLN A 522 -16.55 -22.44 3.98
C GLN A 522 -16.14 -23.27 2.75
N THR A 523 -16.17 -22.63 1.59
CA THR A 523 -15.82 -23.19 0.28
C THR A 523 -15.03 -22.18 -0.54
N GLU A 524 -14.31 -22.67 -1.54
CA GLU A 524 -13.66 -21.85 -2.56
C GLU A 524 -14.67 -21.10 -3.45
N GLY A 525 -14.15 -20.18 -4.25
CA GLY A 525 -14.89 -19.41 -5.23
C GLY A 525 -15.12 -17.94 -4.85
N ILE A 526 -16.16 -17.34 -5.43
CA ILE A 526 -16.51 -15.93 -5.28
C ILE A 526 -17.80 -15.81 -4.49
N GLU A 527 -17.75 -15.02 -3.42
CA GLU A 527 -18.91 -14.66 -2.60
C GLU A 527 -18.99 -13.14 -2.47
N SER A 528 -20.19 -12.61 -2.32
CA SER A 528 -20.38 -11.19 -2.03
C SER A 528 -21.49 -10.98 -1.02
N ASP A 529 -21.33 -9.89 -0.25
CA ASP A 529 -22.38 -9.33 0.59
C ASP A 529 -22.76 -7.95 0.09
N THR A 530 -24.05 -7.73 -0.15
CA THR A 530 -24.62 -6.43 -0.42
C THR A 530 -25.10 -5.79 0.88
N ILE A 531 -24.46 -4.70 1.29
CA ILE A 531 -24.62 -4.13 2.63
C ILE A 531 -25.01 -2.65 2.54
N GLN A 532 -26.13 -2.27 3.17
CA GLN A 532 -26.46 -0.86 3.45
C GLN A 532 -26.06 -0.47 4.87
N VAL A 533 -26.31 -1.35 5.85
CA VAL A 533 -25.98 -1.13 7.26
C VAL A 533 -25.50 -2.43 7.90
N ALA A 534 -26.35 -3.46 7.95
CA ALA A 534 -26.02 -4.77 8.49
C ALA A 534 -25.90 -5.79 7.36
N THR A 535 -24.96 -6.73 7.48
CA THR A 535 -24.77 -7.81 6.50
C THR A 535 -26.02 -8.71 6.42
N ASN A 536 -26.35 -9.19 5.21
CA ASN A 536 -27.54 -10.03 4.97
C ASN A 536 -28.86 -9.37 5.41
N ALA A 537 -28.93 -8.04 5.35
CA ALA A 537 -30.13 -7.27 5.62
C ALA A 537 -30.99 -7.05 4.38
N ARG A 538 -32.30 -6.88 4.61
CA ARG A 538 -33.19 -6.45 3.53
C ARG A 538 -32.82 -5.03 3.13
N LEU A 539 -32.66 -4.81 1.83
CA LEU A 539 -32.36 -3.52 1.26
C LEU A 539 -33.61 -2.64 1.24
N VAL A 540 -33.45 -1.37 1.60
CA VAL A 540 -34.48 -0.33 1.43
C VAL A 540 -34.13 0.57 0.25
N ARG A 541 -35.15 1.13 -0.41
CA ARG A 541 -34.96 2.03 -1.56
C ARG A 541 -34.12 3.24 -1.17
N GLY A 542 -33.30 3.74 -2.11
CA GLY A 542 -32.70 5.07 -2.02
C GLY A 542 -31.59 5.21 -0.98
N LYS A 543 -31.20 4.10 -0.35
CA LYS A 543 -30.12 4.06 0.63
C LYS A 543 -28.86 3.47 -0.02
N PRO A 544 -27.70 4.15 0.06
CA PRO A 544 -26.46 3.65 -0.54
C PRO A 544 -26.07 2.25 -0.05
N ALA A 545 -25.56 1.43 -0.96
CA ALA A 545 -25.11 0.07 -0.70
C ALA A 545 -23.66 -0.13 -1.17
N VAL A 546 -22.94 -1.00 -0.45
CA VAL A 546 -21.61 -1.47 -0.82
C VAL A 546 -21.73 -2.95 -1.16
N ILE A 547 -21.09 -3.35 -2.27
CA ILE A 547 -20.97 -4.75 -2.65
C ILE A 547 -19.57 -5.20 -2.22
N ARG A 548 -19.50 -5.91 -1.09
CA ARG A 548 -18.25 -6.43 -0.52
C ARG A 548 -17.98 -7.80 -1.12
N THR A 549 -16.94 -7.92 -1.92
CA THR A 549 -16.60 -9.13 -2.69
C THR A 549 -15.42 -9.86 -2.08
N TYR A 550 -15.52 -11.18 -1.95
CA TYR A 550 -14.49 -12.07 -1.44
C TYR A 550 -14.11 -13.09 -2.53
N ALA A 551 -12.82 -13.20 -2.82
CA ALA A 551 -12.26 -14.26 -3.64
C ALA A 551 -11.54 -15.24 -2.71
N LYS A 552 -11.92 -16.52 -2.77
CA LYS A 552 -11.51 -17.53 -1.80
C LYS A 552 -10.93 -18.72 -2.53
N TRP A 553 -9.70 -19.09 -2.20
CA TRP A 553 -9.06 -20.31 -2.69
C TRP A 553 -8.15 -20.88 -1.61
N ARG A 554 -7.94 -22.20 -1.64
CA ARG A 554 -7.13 -22.87 -0.61
C ARG A 554 -5.66 -22.98 -0.99
N ALA A 555 -4.82 -23.24 0.00
CA ALA A 555 -3.46 -23.71 -0.24
C ALA A 555 -3.51 -25.16 -0.74
N ASP A 556 -2.73 -25.49 -1.77
CA ASP A 556 -2.56 -26.89 -2.20
C ASP A 556 -1.51 -27.57 -1.30
N PRO A 557 -1.89 -28.54 -0.44
CA PRO A 557 -0.95 -29.19 0.48
C PRO A 557 0.13 -30.00 -0.25
N GLN A 558 -0.05 -30.32 -1.54
CA GLN A 558 0.94 -31.06 -2.33
C GLN A 558 2.03 -30.15 -2.91
N ILE A 559 1.80 -28.83 -2.95
CA ILE A 559 2.72 -27.86 -3.54
C ILE A 559 3.46 -27.13 -2.43
N ALA A 560 4.78 -26.96 -2.58
CA ALA A 560 5.56 -26.24 -1.59
C ALA A 560 5.11 -24.77 -1.48
N PRO A 561 5.10 -24.14 -0.29
CA PRO A 561 4.55 -22.80 -0.10
C PRO A 561 5.11 -21.72 -1.05
N ALA A 562 6.41 -21.75 -1.34
CA ALA A 562 7.07 -20.80 -2.25
C ALA A 562 6.71 -20.97 -3.75
N TRP A 563 5.99 -22.05 -4.09
CA TRP A 563 5.55 -22.39 -5.44
C TRP A 563 4.04 -22.19 -5.63
N GLN A 564 3.34 -21.71 -4.60
CA GLN A 564 1.91 -21.41 -4.68
C GLN A 564 1.67 -19.93 -4.96
N VAL A 565 0.65 -19.62 -5.74
CA VAL A 565 0.16 -18.25 -5.95
C VAL A 565 -0.62 -17.83 -4.70
N THR A 566 -0.07 -16.87 -3.97
CA THR A 566 -0.72 -16.27 -2.80
C THR A 566 -1.43 -14.95 -3.13
N SER A 567 -1.15 -14.37 -4.29
CA SER A 567 -1.83 -13.18 -4.78
C SER A 567 -1.74 -13.02 -6.29
N PHE A 568 -2.73 -12.35 -6.89
CA PHE A 568 -2.75 -12.03 -8.31
C PHE A 568 -3.48 -10.71 -8.60
N PRO A 569 -3.09 -9.99 -9.68
CA PRO A 569 -3.79 -8.79 -10.12
C PRO A 569 -5.07 -9.13 -10.90
N ALA A 570 -6.14 -8.38 -10.67
CA ALA A 570 -7.44 -8.56 -11.35
C ALA A 570 -8.22 -7.24 -11.52
N HIS A 571 -9.25 -7.30 -12.37
CA HIS A 571 -10.35 -6.34 -12.40
C HIS A 571 -11.58 -6.96 -11.72
N VAL A 572 -12.29 -6.18 -10.92
CA VAL A 572 -13.48 -6.63 -10.18
C VAL A 572 -14.65 -5.71 -10.48
N ARG A 573 -15.81 -6.30 -10.78
CA ARG A 573 -17.01 -5.57 -11.17
C ARG A 573 -18.28 -6.26 -10.68
N ALA A 574 -19.35 -5.50 -10.53
CA ALA A 574 -20.66 -6.00 -10.12
C ALA A 574 -21.76 -5.58 -11.10
N ARG A 575 -22.67 -6.51 -11.38
CA ARG A 575 -23.78 -6.35 -12.34
C ARG A 575 -25.07 -6.97 -11.78
N PRO A 576 -26.24 -6.59 -12.31
CA PRO A 576 -27.45 -7.41 -12.16
C PRO A 576 -27.23 -8.83 -12.68
N GLY A 577 -27.61 -9.84 -11.90
CA GLY A 577 -27.35 -11.25 -12.24
C GLY A 577 -28.14 -11.83 -13.42
N ALA A 578 -29.17 -11.12 -13.90
CA ALA A 578 -30.06 -11.61 -14.96
C ALA A 578 -29.43 -11.56 -16.37
N ALA A 579 -28.43 -10.70 -16.61
CA ALA A 579 -27.80 -10.54 -17.92
C ALA A 579 -26.29 -10.24 -17.79
N PRO A 580 -25.40 -11.02 -18.42
CA PRO A 580 -23.95 -10.79 -18.37
C PRO A 580 -23.52 -9.41 -18.90
N ASP A 581 -24.29 -8.86 -19.85
CA ASP A 581 -24.00 -7.58 -20.50
C ASP A 581 -24.72 -6.39 -19.84
N ALA A 582 -25.39 -6.60 -18.70
CA ALA A 582 -26.08 -5.52 -17.99
C ALA A 582 -25.08 -4.42 -17.55
N PRO A 583 -25.49 -3.14 -17.48
CA PRO A 583 -24.67 -2.07 -16.93
C PRO A 583 -24.10 -2.42 -15.55
N LEU A 584 -22.92 -1.88 -15.24
CA LEU A 584 -22.32 -2.06 -13.91
C LEU A 584 -23.17 -1.33 -12.85
N LEU A 585 -23.34 -1.97 -11.69
CA LEU A 585 -23.99 -1.36 -10.53
C LEU A 585 -23.10 -0.27 -9.89
N THR A 586 -21.78 -0.47 -9.97
CA THR A 586 -20.75 0.38 -9.38
C THR A 586 -19.64 0.64 -10.40
N PRO A 587 -18.78 1.67 -10.22
CA PRO A 587 -17.53 1.75 -10.93
C PRO A 587 -16.70 0.46 -10.77
N GLU A 588 -16.00 0.08 -11.84
CA GLU A 588 -15.11 -1.08 -11.84
C GLU A 588 -13.86 -0.82 -10.99
N ALA A 589 -13.48 -1.80 -10.16
CA ALA A 589 -12.23 -1.77 -9.44
C ALA A 589 -11.12 -2.38 -10.33
N ARG A 590 -10.27 -1.52 -10.89
CA ARG A 590 -9.18 -1.93 -11.79
C ARG A 590 -7.87 -2.15 -11.03
N ASP A 591 -7.03 -3.02 -11.59
CA ASP A 591 -5.68 -3.33 -11.09
C ASP A 591 -5.60 -3.66 -9.59
N VAL A 592 -6.63 -4.33 -9.06
CA VAL A 592 -6.65 -4.74 -7.65
C VAL A 592 -5.83 -6.01 -7.45
N THR A 593 -5.04 -6.04 -6.37
CA THR A 593 -4.32 -7.26 -5.98
C THR A 593 -5.19 -8.07 -5.03
N ILE A 594 -5.62 -9.23 -5.50
CA ILE A 594 -6.37 -10.20 -4.70
C ILE A 594 -5.36 -11.11 -4.01
N ARG A 595 -5.52 -11.36 -2.70
CA ARG A 595 -4.65 -12.22 -1.89
C ARG A 595 -5.45 -13.37 -1.29
N ARG A 596 -4.76 -14.47 -0.99
CA ARG A 596 -5.38 -15.68 -0.44
C ARG A 596 -5.89 -15.41 0.99
N PRO A 597 -7.03 -16.00 1.42
CA PRO A 597 -7.64 -15.70 2.72
C PRO A 597 -6.75 -15.91 3.95
N ASP A 598 -5.80 -16.84 3.90
CA ASP A 598 -4.85 -17.15 4.98
C ASP A 598 -3.67 -16.16 5.10
N ASP A 599 -3.50 -15.26 4.13
CA ASP A 599 -2.39 -14.29 4.08
C ASP A 599 -2.71 -12.97 4.82
N PHE A 600 -3.95 -12.78 5.27
CA PHE A 600 -4.36 -11.55 5.96
C PHE A 600 -4.09 -11.59 7.46
N THR A 601 -3.58 -10.48 8.00
CA THR A 601 -3.47 -10.25 9.44
C THR A 601 -4.81 -9.83 10.06
N ASP A 602 -4.96 -9.95 11.38
CA ASP A 602 -6.14 -9.46 12.10
C ASP A 602 -6.36 -7.95 11.87
N HIS A 603 -5.28 -7.17 11.82
CA HIS A 603 -5.36 -5.74 11.55
C HIS A 603 -5.87 -5.44 10.13
N GLU A 604 -5.47 -6.23 9.14
CA GLU A 604 -5.96 -6.08 7.77
C GLU A 604 -7.42 -6.48 7.62
N ARG A 605 -7.84 -7.58 8.27
CA ARG A 605 -9.26 -7.99 8.36
C ARG A 605 -10.11 -6.92 9.02
N ARG A 606 -9.63 -6.32 10.12
CA ARG A 606 -10.29 -5.20 10.81
C ARG A 606 -10.59 -4.03 9.88
N MET A 607 -9.67 -3.77 8.96
CA MET A 607 -9.80 -2.73 7.94
C MET A 607 -10.51 -3.19 6.65
N ALA A 608 -11.10 -4.39 6.65
CA ALA A 608 -11.75 -5.06 5.50
C ALA A 608 -10.85 -5.20 4.25
N ARG A 609 -9.54 -5.30 4.43
CA ARG A 609 -8.59 -5.49 3.32
C ARG A 609 -8.60 -6.91 2.74
N ASN A 610 -9.24 -7.85 3.43
CA ASN A 610 -9.52 -9.22 2.99
C ASN A 610 -10.67 -9.30 1.96
N SER A 611 -11.17 -8.17 1.49
CA SER A 611 -12.29 -8.07 0.56
C SER A 611 -12.12 -6.86 -0.36
N ILE A 612 -12.85 -6.85 -1.48
CA ILE A 612 -12.94 -5.72 -2.39
C ILE A 612 -14.30 -5.06 -2.21
N ASN A 613 -14.31 -3.81 -1.75
CA ASN A 613 -15.53 -3.03 -1.57
C ASN A 613 -15.81 -2.21 -2.82
N LEU A 614 -16.95 -2.45 -3.45
CA LEU A 614 -17.44 -1.70 -4.60
C LEU A 614 -18.51 -0.70 -4.13
N TYR A 615 -18.25 0.59 -4.36
CA TYR A 615 -19.05 1.71 -3.85
C TYR A 615 -19.82 2.44 -4.96
N GLY A 616 -20.73 3.34 -4.57
CA GLY A 616 -21.42 4.23 -5.51
C GLY A 616 -22.71 3.67 -6.11
N TRP A 617 -23.24 2.57 -5.57
CA TRP A 617 -24.57 2.07 -5.92
C TRP A 617 -25.61 2.50 -4.88
N THR A 618 -26.69 3.13 -5.35
CA THR A 618 -27.87 3.45 -4.53
C THR A 618 -29.07 2.72 -5.13
N PRO A 619 -29.43 1.53 -4.61
CA PRO A 619 -30.47 0.70 -5.19
C PRO A 619 -31.88 1.31 -5.20
N ASP A 620 -32.61 1.05 -6.28
CA ASP A 620 -34.07 1.22 -6.33
C ASP A 620 -34.81 -0.03 -5.84
N TYR A 621 -36.04 0.13 -5.33
CA TYR A 621 -36.83 -0.99 -4.79
C TYR A 621 -37.09 -2.07 -5.87
N GLN A 622 -36.66 -3.31 -5.58
CA GLN A 622 -36.81 -4.46 -6.47
C GLN A 622 -36.15 -4.30 -7.85
N GLU A 623 -35.16 -3.42 -7.98
CA GLU A 623 -34.39 -3.21 -9.23
C GLU A 623 -33.79 -4.51 -9.76
N LEU A 624 -33.32 -5.39 -8.86
CA LEU A 624 -32.72 -6.68 -9.20
C LEU A 624 -33.03 -7.75 -8.14
N ARG A 625 -32.93 -9.02 -8.50
CA ARG A 625 -33.06 -10.16 -7.57
C ARG A 625 -31.73 -10.75 -7.13
N THR A 626 -30.69 -10.53 -7.91
CA THR A 626 -29.38 -11.16 -7.74
C THR A 626 -28.30 -10.19 -8.17
N VAL A 627 -27.26 -10.05 -7.35
CA VAL A 627 -26.02 -9.36 -7.70
C VAL A 627 -25.04 -10.39 -8.20
N ARG A 628 -24.45 -10.15 -9.37
CA ARG A 628 -23.38 -10.96 -9.95
C ARG A 628 -22.07 -10.19 -9.84
N THR A 629 -21.12 -10.75 -9.12
CA THR A 629 -19.77 -10.22 -8.96
C THR A 629 -18.83 -10.98 -9.89
N GLU A 630 -17.99 -10.26 -10.61
CA GLU A 630 -17.09 -10.81 -11.63
C GLU A 630 -15.65 -10.44 -11.32
N ILE A 631 -14.75 -11.41 -11.47
CA ILE A 631 -13.32 -11.24 -11.30
C ILE A 631 -12.63 -11.65 -12.59
N GLU A 632 -11.89 -10.72 -13.17
CA GLU A 632 -11.11 -10.91 -14.39
C GLU A 632 -9.61 -10.77 -14.07
N PRO A 633 -8.86 -11.88 -13.95
CA PRO A 633 -7.42 -11.81 -13.71
C PRO A 633 -6.68 -11.11 -14.86
N ILE A 634 -5.81 -10.16 -14.51
CA ILE A 634 -5.03 -9.38 -15.48
C ILE A 634 -3.95 -10.28 -16.08
N ARG A 635 -3.83 -10.25 -17.41
CA ARG A 635 -2.87 -11.09 -18.15
C ARG A 635 -2.06 -10.23 -19.11
N ASP A 636 -0.78 -10.59 -19.27
CA ASP A 636 0.16 -9.88 -20.15
C ASP A 636 -0.15 -10.05 -21.66
N CYS A 637 -1.10 -10.91 -22.03
CA CYS A 637 -1.44 -11.24 -23.41
C CYS A 637 -2.96 -11.33 -23.60
N ALA A 638 -3.47 -10.61 -24.60
CA ALA A 638 -4.88 -10.53 -24.99
C ALA A 638 -5.37 -11.81 -25.71
N GLU A 639 -5.28 -12.97 -25.06
CA GLU A 639 -6.21 -14.06 -25.35
C GLU A 639 -7.55 -13.77 -24.68
N SER A 640 -8.65 -14.43 -25.07
CA SER A 640 -9.99 -14.17 -24.53
C SER A 640 -9.98 -14.10 -22.98
N PRO A 641 -10.59 -13.07 -22.37
CA PRO A 641 -10.62 -12.90 -20.91
C PRO A 641 -11.24 -14.12 -20.23
N ARG A 642 -10.58 -14.65 -19.20
CA ARG A 642 -11.21 -15.59 -18.27
C ARG A 642 -11.86 -14.74 -17.19
N ILE A 643 -13.18 -14.85 -17.08
CA ILE A 643 -13.98 -14.13 -16.10
C ILE A 643 -14.61 -15.18 -15.20
N PHE A 644 -14.31 -15.10 -13.92
CA PHE A 644 -14.98 -15.88 -12.88
C PHE A 644 -16.15 -15.06 -12.34
N SER A 645 -17.21 -15.72 -11.88
CA SER A 645 -18.36 -15.00 -11.32
C SER A 645 -19.00 -15.70 -10.14
N GLY A 646 -19.31 -14.91 -9.11
CA GLY A 646 -20.18 -15.29 -7.99
C GLY A 646 -21.57 -14.67 -8.14
N SER A 647 -22.56 -15.19 -7.42
CA SER A 647 -23.91 -14.64 -7.41
C SER A 647 -24.52 -14.66 -6.01
N GLU A 648 -25.05 -13.51 -5.60
CA GLU A 648 -25.69 -13.27 -4.31
C GLU A 648 -27.18 -12.96 -4.52
N LYS A 649 -28.07 -13.57 -3.75
CA LYS A 649 -29.50 -13.22 -3.75
C LYS A 649 -29.73 -12.05 -2.80
N VAL A 650 -30.37 -11.00 -3.29
CA VAL A 650 -30.74 -9.84 -2.45
C VAL A 650 -32.21 -9.92 -2.04
N ALA A 651 -32.50 -9.47 -0.83
CA ALA A 651 -33.85 -9.35 -0.30
C ALA A 651 -34.21 -7.87 -0.16
N TRP A 652 -35.47 -7.53 -0.45
CA TRP A 652 -35.95 -6.16 -0.43
C TRP A 652 -37.01 -5.94 0.64
N ASP A 653 -37.07 -4.72 1.15
CA ASP A 653 -38.16 -4.25 2.00
C ASP A 653 -38.78 -2.97 1.39
N PRO A 654 -40.12 -2.87 1.32
CA PRO A 654 -40.79 -1.73 0.68
C PRO A 654 -40.75 -0.44 1.51
N LEU A 655 -40.03 -0.41 2.64
CA LEU A 655 -39.91 0.79 3.45
C LEU A 655 -39.39 1.97 2.62
N ASP A 656 -40.14 3.06 2.65
CA ASP A 656 -39.85 4.33 2.00
C ASP A 656 -40.03 5.43 3.06
N ARG A 657 -38.94 5.78 3.75
CA ARG A 657 -38.99 6.67 4.92
C ARG A 657 -37.76 7.56 5.02
N ASP A 658 -38.01 8.86 4.98
CA ASP A 658 -37.13 9.90 5.52
C ASP A 658 -37.51 10.16 6.98
N LEU A 659 -36.50 10.39 7.82
CA LEU A 659 -36.71 10.64 9.25
C LEU A 659 -36.54 12.13 9.55
N LYS A 660 -37.64 12.82 9.86
CA LYS A 660 -37.66 14.25 10.21
C LYS A 660 -37.76 14.40 11.72
N ILE A 661 -36.74 14.97 12.34
CA ILE A 661 -36.69 15.11 13.79
C ILE A 661 -36.61 16.58 14.16
N GLY A 662 -37.55 17.04 14.98
CA GLY A 662 -37.50 18.37 15.57
C GLY A 662 -36.54 18.38 16.75
N TYR A 663 -35.87 19.50 17.01
CA TYR A 663 -35.26 19.74 18.32
C TYR A 663 -35.64 21.10 18.87
N VAL A 664 -35.81 21.19 20.19
CA VAL A 664 -36.10 22.45 20.88
C VAL A 664 -35.25 22.57 22.15
N PHE A 665 -35.08 23.79 22.63
CA PHE A 665 -34.47 24.05 23.93
C PHE A 665 -35.56 24.39 24.94
N ALA A 666 -35.63 23.64 26.04
CA ALA A 666 -36.56 23.94 27.12
C ALA A 666 -36.12 25.21 27.86
N ARG A 667 -36.93 26.28 27.76
CA ARG A 667 -36.71 27.55 28.47
C ARG A 667 -37.18 27.46 29.92
N VAL A 668 -36.47 26.66 30.70
CA VAL A 668 -36.79 26.39 32.11
C VAL A 668 -35.53 26.44 32.97
N GLY A 669 -35.69 26.75 34.26
CA GLY A 669 -34.59 26.79 35.21
C GLY A 669 -33.48 27.75 34.78
N PRO A 670 -32.21 27.31 34.75
CA PRO A 670 -31.10 28.15 34.30
C PRO A 670 -31.21 28.64 32.85
N TRP A 671 -32.09 28.06 32.03
CA TRP A 671 -32.30 28.45 30.62
C TRP A 671 -33.58 29.27 30.40
N TYR A 672 -34.30 29.63 31.47
CA TYR A 672 -35.57 30.35 31.41
C TYR A 672 -35.44 31.71 30.70
N ASP A 673 -34.61 32.61 31.25
CA ASP A 673 -34.43 33.96 30.71
C ASP A 673 -33.65 33.97 29.40
N PHE A 674 -32.62 33.14 29.29
CA PHE A 674 -31.82 32.99 28.07
C PHE A 674 -31.14 31.62 28.02
N ILE A 675 -30.88 31.13 26.80
CA ILE A 675 -30.09 29.92 26.58
C ILE A 675 -28.64 30.34 26.27
N PRO A 676 -27.62 29.81 26.96
CA PRO A 676 -26.24 30.14 26.67
C PRO A 676 -25.85 29.83 25.22
N GLN A 677 -25.15 30.76 24.55
CA GLN A 677 -24.78 30.63 23.13
C GLN A 677 -23.94 29.38 22.81
N ASN A 678 -23.12 28.93 23.76
CA ASN A 678 -22.38 27.68 23.63
C ASN A 678 -23.29 26.44 23.66
N MET A 679 -24.43 26.48 24.37
CA MET A 679 -25.42 25.40 24.36
C MET A 679 -26.18 25.36 23.04
N ILE A 680 -26.55 26.52 22.47
CA ILE A 680 -27.18 26.59 21.14
C ILE A 680 -26.26 25.95 20.09
N LYS A 681 -24.98 26.33 20.09
CA LYS A 681 -23.97 25.75 19.19
C LYS A 681 -23.77 24.25 19.41
N GLU A 682 -23.74 23.79 20.66
CA GLU A 682 -23.63 22.35 20.98
C GLU A 682 -24.86 21.58 20.52
N GLY A 683 -26.06 22.13 20.71
CA GLY A 683 -27.33 21.53 20.28
C GLY A 683 -27.40 21.35 18.77
N ALA A 684 -27.08 22.40 18.01
CA ALA A 684 -27.02 22.33 16.54
C ALA A 684 -25.96 21.33 16.05
N LEU A 685 -24.77 21.30 16.68
CA LEU A 685 -23.73 20.33 16.34
C LEU A 685 -24.15 18.89 16.66
N THR A 686 -24.81 18.68 17.81
CA THR A 686 -25.33 17.38 18.25
C THR A 686 -26.40 16.89 17.30
N ALA A 687 -27.36 17.75 16.95
CA ALA A 687 -28.42 17.47 15.99
C ALA A 687 -27.84 17.03 14.63
N LYS A 688 -26.95 17.83 14.04
CA LYS A 688 -26.31 17.50 12.75
C LYS A 688 -25.56 16.16 12.77
N ARG A 689 -24.88 15.84 13.86
CA ARG A 689 -24.09 14.61 13.96
C ARG A 689 -24.95 13.38 14.27
N ALA A 690 -26.01 13.55 15.07
CA ALA A 690 -26.98 12.51 15.33
C ALA A 690 -27.76 12.17 14.06
N ALA A 691 -28.22 13.18 13.31
CA ALA A 691 -28.83 13.02 11.99
C ALA A 691 -27.97 12.17 11.06
N ARG A 692 -26.72 12.59 10.83
CA ARG A 692 -25.76 11.80 10.05
C ARG A 692 -25.61 10.39 10.61
N TYR A 693 -25.41 10.21 11.91
CA TYR A 693 -25.21 8.87 12.46
C TYR A 693 -26.46 7.97 12.32
N MET A 694 -27.67 8.52 12.41
CA MET A 694 -28.93 7.81 12.13
C MET A 694 -28.99 7.32 10.69
N GLU A 695 -28.62 8.15 9.71
CA GLU A 695 -28.51 7.72 8.30
C GLU A 695 -27.53 6.55 8.14
N GLN A 696 -26.49 6.45 8.95
CA GLN A 696 -25.50 5.37 8.85
C GLN A 696 -25.95 4.06 9.52
N VAL A 697 -26.89 4.10 10.47
CA VAL A 697 -27.23 2.92 11.31
C VAL A 697 -28.71 2.52 11.28
N PHE A 698 -29.61 3.35 10.74
CA PHE A 698 -31.03 3.03 10.60
C PHE A 698 -31.40 2.70 9.14
N PRO A 699 -32.48 1.91 8.92
CA PRO A 699 -33.00 1.57 7.60
C PRO A 699 -33.81 2.73 6.99
N VAL A 700 -33.27 3.94 7.00
CA VAL A 700 -33.91 5.16 6.43
C VAL A 700 -33.11 5.68 5.24
N GLN A 701 -33.77 6.41 4.34
CA GLN A 701 -33.13 7.07 3.19
C GLN A 701 -32.29 8.25 3.65
N SER A 702 -32.92 9.18 4.37
CA SER A 702 -32.27 10.32 5.00
C SER A 702 -32.76 10.51 6.44
N ALA A 703 -32.00 11.26 7.23
CA ALA A 703 -32.43 11.74 8.52
C ALA A 703 -32.04 13.20 8.69
N GLU A 704 -33.02 14.04 8.98
CA GLU A 704 -32.83 15.47 9.20
C GLU A 704 -33.20 15.83 10.64
N MET A 705 -32.38 16.69 11.25
CA MET A 705 -32.70 17.30 12.53
C MET A 705 -32.75 18.81 12.39
N THR A 706 -33.93 19.41 12.57
CA THR A 706 -34.14 20.86 12.47
C THR A 706 -34.70 21.44 13.77
N GLU A 707 -34.44 22.72 14.00
CA GLU A 707 -35.00 23.41 15.16
C GLU A 707 -36.50 23.59 14.98
N ALA A 708 -37.28 23.07 15.93
CA ALA A 708 -38.73 23.26 15.95
C ALA A 708 -39.09 24.54 16.72
N PRO A 709 -40.31 25.09 16.55
CA PRO A 709 -40.75 26.27 17.28
C PRO A 709 -40.65 26.07 18.79
N ALA A 710 -39.78 26.85 19.44
CA ALA A 710 -39.56 26.74 20.88
C ALA A 710 -40.73 27.38 21.64
N PRO A 711 -41.24 26.74 22.71
CA PRO A 711 -42.25 27.36 23.56
C PRO A 711 -41.73 28.65 24.19
N PRO A 712 -42.58 29.69 24.32
CA PRO A 712 -42.20 30.88 25.07
C PRO A 712 -41.95 30.52 26.54
N PRO A 713 -41.16 31.33 27.29
CA PRO A 713 -41.05 31.18 28.73
C PRO A 713 -42.42 31.21 29.39
N ASP A 714 -42.73 30.18 30.17
CA ASP A 714 -43.94 30.12 30.99
C ASP A 714 -43.52 30.23 32.47
N PRO A 715 -43.78 31.39 33.12
CA PRO A 715 -43.45 31.58 34.53
C PRO A 715 -44.12 30.55 35.45
N ASN A 716 -45.37 30.18 35.15
CA ASN A 716 -46.13 29.25 35.99
C ASN A 716 -45.57 27.84 35.88
N LEU A 717 -45.22 27.40 34.67
CA LEU A 717 -44.55 26.12 34.47
C LEU A 717 -43.17 26.12 35.15
N ASN A 718 -42.38 27.18 34.96
CA ASN A 718 -41.05 27.28 35.55
C ASN A 718 -41.10 27.22 37.09
N ASP A 719 -42.00 27.97 37.71
CA ASP A 719 -42.17 27.98 39.18
C ASP A 719 -42.63 26.62 39.70
N LYS A 720 -43.57 25.96 39.01
CA LYS A 720 -43.99 24.59 39.33
C LYS A 720 -42.83 23.61 39.26
N LEU A 721 -42.05 23.63 38.18
CA LEU A 721 -40.90 22.74 37.98
C LEU A 721 -39.81 23.01 39.02
N VAL A 722 -39.47 24.28 39.30
CA VAL A 722 -38.51 24.67 40.34
C VAL A 722 -38.98 24.17 41.71
N ALA A 723 -40.24 24.39 42.08
CA ALA A 723 -40.78 23.95 43.35
C ALA A 723 -40.81 22.41 43.49
N ALA A 724 -41.10 21.70 42.40
CA ALA A 724 -41.08 20.23 42.37
C ALA A 724 -39.65 19.66 42.46
N ILE A 725 -38.69 20.31 41.81
CA ILE A 725 -37.27 19.95 41.85
C ILE A 725 -36.66 20.25 43.21
N ASP A 726 -36.94 21.42 43.81
CA ASP A 726 -36.46 21.78 45.15
C ASP A 726 -37.00 20.80 46.21
N LYS A 727 -38.29 20.44 46.13
CA LYS A 727 -38.86 19.36 46.98
C LYS A 727 -38.15 18.02 46.81
N THR A 728 -37.70 17.69 45.60
CA THR A 728 -36.95 16.46 45.32
C THR A 728 -35.52 16.54 45.88
N TYR A 729 -34.88 17.70 45.75
CA TYR A 729 -33.51 17.97 46.20
C TYR A 729 -33.39 18.05 47.73
N GLN A 730 -34.33 18.71 48.42
CA GLN A 730 -34.40 18.75 49.89
C GLN A 730 -34.55 17.36 50.49
N PHE A 731 -35.28 16.46 49.81
CA PHE A 731 -35.44 15.07 50.22
C PHE A 731 -34.13 14.26 50.05
N GLU A 732 -33.32 14.56 49.04
CA GLU A 732 -32.00 13.94 48.83
C GLU A 732 -30.97 14.43 49.85
N LEU A 733 -30.96 15.74 50.15
CA LEU A 733 -30.04 16.33 51.14
C LEU A 733 -30.26 15.79 52.56
N LEU A 734 -31.52 15.56 52.94
CA LEU A 734 -31.90 14.92 54.21
C LEU A 734 -31.39 13.47 54.31
N SER A 735 -31.18 12.76 53.19
CA SER A 735 -30.66 11.39 53.20
C SER A 735 -29.13 11.31 53.35
N GLU A 736 -28.41 12.37 52.99
CA GLU A 736 -26.94 12.44 53.05
C GLU A 736 -26.41 13.08 54.35
N THR A 737 -27.26 13.74 55.16
CA THR A 737 -26.85 14.45 56.39
C THR A 737 -26.82 13.60 57.67
N PHE A 738 -27.22 12.33 57.64
CA PHE A 738 -27.19 11.46 58.82
C PHE A 738 -25.85 10.71 58.95
N SER A 739 -25.18 10.86 60.10
CA SER A 739 -23.96 10.12 60.42
C SER A 739 -24.23 8.61 60.62
N LYS A 740 -23.20 7.79 60.42
CA LYS A 740 -23.26 6.31 60.53
C LYS A 740 -23.76 5.78 61.89
N ASP A 741 -23.73 6.58 62.95
CA ASP A 741 -24.10 6.12 64.31
C ASP A 741 -25.60 6.33 64.63
N THR A 742 -26.29 7.24 63.95
CA THR A 742 -27.76 7.43 64.10
C THR A 742 -28.57 6.41 63.29
N MET A 743 -27.88 5.53 62.55
CA MET A 743 -28.48 4.54 61.63
C MET A 743 -29.05 3.30 62.32
N GLY A 744 -28.80 3.05 63.61
CA GLY A 744 -29.42 1.92 64.33
C GLY A 744 -30.91 2.13 64.60
N THR A 745 -31.24 3.28 65.18
CA THR A 745 -32.61 3.65 65.57
C THR A 745 -33.45 4.07 64.36
N LEU A 746 -32.84 4.69 63.35
CA LEU A 746 -33.49 5.03 62.10
C LEU A 746 -33.53 3.88 61.09
N LYS A 747 -32.71 2.82 61.16
CA LYS A 747 -32.92 1.62 60.30
C LYS A 747 -34.20 0.89 60.65
N TRP A 748 -34.61 0.89 61.92
CA TRP A 748 -35.90 0.33 62.31
C TRP A 748 -37.05 1.21 61.78
N LEU A 749 -36.97 2.54 61.94
CA LEU A 749 -37.96 3.47 61.36
C LEU A 749 -37.96 3.50 59.82
N ASN A 750 -36.80 3.38 59.16
CA ASN A 750 -36.67 3.21 57.72
C ASN A 750 -37.06 1.80 57.28
N SER A 751 -36.99 0.76 58.10
CA SER A 751 -37.58 -0.55 57.75
C SER A 751 -39.11 -0.51 57.82
N VAL A 752 -39.66 0.41 58.62
CA VAL A 752 -41.10 0.67 58.72
C VAL A 752 -41.58 1.66 57.63
N LEU A 753 -40.72 2.54 57.11
CA LEU A 753 -41.03 3.52 56.04
C LEU A 753 -40.51 3.14 54.64
N ALA A 754 -39.52 2.26 54.53
CA ALA A 754 -39.04 1.65 53.28
C ALA A 754 -39.81 0.36 52.99
N ASN A 755 -41.15 0.48 52.97
CA ASN A 755 -41.89 -0.33 52.03
C ASN A 755 -41.45 0.08 50.59
N PRO A 756 -41.67 -0.79 49.58
CA PRO A 756 -41.48 -0.48 48.16
C PRO A 756 -41.97 0.90 47.65
N PRO A 757 -42.99 1.57 48.24
CA PRO A 757 -43.50 2.84 47.76
C PRO A 757 -42.49 3.97 47.67
N ALA A 758 -41.48 4.13 48.54
CA ALA A 758 -40.65 5.35 48.54
C ALA A 758 -39.73 5.48 47.30
N MET A 759 -39.15 4.38 46.82
CA MET A 759 -38.35 4.37 45.59
C MET A 759 -39.23 4.45 44.34
N THR A 760 -40.37 3.75 44.34
CA THR A 760 -41.37 3.82 43.27
C THR A 760 -42.02 5.20 43.20
N GLU A 761 -42.25 5.87 44.33
CA GLU A 761 -42.77 7.24 44.44
C GLU A 761 -41.72 8.27 44.06
N ARG A 762 -40.43 8.04 44.37
CA ARG A 762 -39.31 8.84 43.86
C ARG A 762 -39.20 8.77 42.34
N LEU A 763 -39.33 7.57 41.75
CA LEU A 763 -39.32 7.40 40.28
C LEU A 763 -40.58 8.01 39.66
N ARG A 764 -41.77 7.79 40.24
CA ARG A 764 -43.05 8.38 39.79
C ARG A 764 -43.04 9.91 39.83
N LYS A 765 -42.49 10.55 40.87
CA LYS A 765 -42.40 12.02 40.97
C LYS A 765 -41.46 12.60 39.90
N ARG A 766 -40.33 11.93 39.62
CA ARG A 766 -39.41 12.32 38.54
C ARG A 766 -40.04 12.18 37.17
N ASP A 767 -40.76 11.09 36.93
CA ASP A 767 -41.47 10.85 35.67
C ASP A 767 -42.63 11.86 35.47
N HIS A 768 -43.30 12.27 36.55
CA HIS A 768 -44.37 13.28 36.50
C HIS A 768 -43.85 14.66 36.07
N ILE A 769 -42.76 15.15 36.69
CA ILE A 769 -42.12 16.44 36.33
C ILE A 769 -41.69 16.44 34.85
N ARG A 770 -41.14 15.33 34.38
CA ARG A 770 -40.75 15.17 32.97
C ARG A 770 -41.95 15.19 32.04
N THR A 771 -42.98 14.42 32.37
CA THR A 771 -44.20 14.32 31.58
C THR A 771 -44.86 15.70 31.45
N GLU A 772 -44.89 16.49 32.52
CA GLU A 772 -45.42 17.87 32.49
C GLU A 772 -44.64 18.77 31.52
N LEU A 773 -43.30 18.69 31.51
CA LEU A 773 -42.47 19.45 30.58
C LEU A 773 -42.62 18.96 29.11
N LEU A 774 -42.63 17.64 28.89
CA LEU A 774 -42.81 17.08 27.55
C LEU A 774 -44.18 17.48 26.98
N ASN A 775 -45.24 17.35 27.78
CA ASN A 775 -46.60 17.71 27.39
C ASN A 775 -46.71 19.20 27.08
N HIS A 776 -46.07 20.07 27.86
CA HIS A 776 -46.08 21.50 27.57
C HIS A 776 -45.44 21.83 26.20
N VAL A 777 -44.32 21.18 25.86
CA VAL A 777 -43.69 21.34 24.54
C VAL A 777 -44.61 20.77 23.44
N GLN A 778 -45.22 19.60 23.68
CA GLN A 778 -46.17 18.99 22.76
C GLN A 778 -47.35 19.92 22.47
N ASP A 779 -48.02 20.39 23.50
CA ASP A 779 -49.18 21.29 23.40
C ASP A 779 -48.82 22.56 22.62
N HIS A 780 -47.63 23.11 22.85
CA HIS A 780 -47.13 24.26 22.10
C HIS A 780 -46.93 23.93 20.61
N LEU A 781 -46.30 22.80 20.28
CA LEU A 781 -46.08 22.42 18.89
C LEU A 781 -47.38 22.10 18.15
N VAL A 782 -48.34 21.46 18.84
CA VAL A 782 -49.68 21.19 18.30
C VAL A 782 -50.40 22.51 18.02
N ALA A 783 -50.38 23.45 18.96
CA ALA A 783 -51.02 24.77 18.81
C ALA A 783 -50.42 25.62 17.67
N ASN A 784 -49.16 25.39 17.31
CA ASN A 784 -48.48 26.09 16.20
C ASN A 784 -48.49 25.30 14.88
N GLY A 785 -49.19 24.16 14.80
CA GLY A 785 -49.24 23.33 13.59
C GLY A 785 -47.88 22.73 13.20
N ALA A 786 -46.93 22.65 14.13
CA ALA A 786 -45.56 22.20 13.88
C ALA A 786 -45.33 20.74 14.30
N TYR A 787 -46.22 20.16 15.10
CA TYR A 787 -46.05 18.82 15.67
C TYR A 787 -46.06 17.72 14.59
N ASP A 788 -47.01 17.78 13.66
CA ASP A 788 -47.14 16.77 12.60
C ASP A 788 -46.05 16.86 11.51
N GLY A 789 -45.22 17.91 11.54
CA GLY A 789 -44.08 18.07 10.65
C GLY A 789 -42.87 17.18 10.99
N TYR A 790 -42.89 16.53 12.15
CA TYR A 790 -41.78 15.74 12.67
C TYR A 790 -42.23 14.33 13.05
N ASP A 791 -41.36 13.34 12.85
CA ASP A 791 -41.54 11.97 13.34
C ASP A 791 -41.23 11.82 14.83
N LEU A 792 -40.42 12.73 15.36
CA LEU A 792 -39.98 12.74 16.75
C LEU A 792 -39.46 14.13 17.11
N VAL A 793 -39.61 14.56 18.37
CA VAL A 793 -39.02 15.81 18.86
C VAL A 793 -38.04 15.57 20.02
N VAL A 794 -36.83 16.12 19.90
CA VAL A 794 -35.78 16.11 20.93
C VAL A 794 -35.79 17.41 21.72
N ILE A 795 -35.99 17.31 23.02
CA ILE A 795 -36.04 18.46 23.94
C ILE A 795 -34.73 18.52 24.71
N TYR A 796 -33.90 19.52 24.40
CA TYR A 796 -32.68 19.81 25.12
C TYR A 796 -33.00 20.55 26.42
N MET A 797 -32.43 20.08 27.54
CA MET A 797 -32.69 20.60 28.89
C MET A 797 -31.39 20.89 29.68
N PRO A 798 -31.45 21.80 30.68
CA PRO A 798 -30.33 22.05 31.60
C PRO A 798 -29.84 20.77 32.30
N TYR A 799 -28.53 20.62 32.45
CA TYR A 799 -27.90 19.44 33.05
C TYR A 799 -28.29 19.25 34.53
N GLU A 800 -28.43 20.35 35.26
CA GLU A 800 -28.79 20.39 36.67
C GLU A 800 -30.13 19.69 36.91
N TRP A 801 -31.04 19.81 35.95
CA TRP A 801 -32.38 19.23 36.02
C TRP A 801 -32.38 17.79 35.49
N MET A 802 -31.62 17.51 34.44
CA MET A 802 -31.42 16.16 33.91
C MET A 802 -30.67 15.20 34.86
N LYS A 803 -29.73 15.68 35.68
CA LYS A 803 -29.10 14.87 36.74
C LYS A 803 -30.16 14.36 37.73
N LEU A 804 -31.17 15.20 38.01
CA LEU A 804 -32.32 14.91 38.86
C LEU A 804 -33.45 14.21 38.11
N LEU A 805 -33.45 14.19 36.77
CA LEU A 805 -34.54 13.69 35.95
C LEU A 805 -34.14 12.66 34.89
N GLY A 806 -32.93 12.14 34.74
CA GLY A 806 -32.63 11.09 33.73
C GLY A 806 -33.07 11.41 32.29
N VAL A 807 -33.08 10.42 31.39
CA VAL A 807 -33.65 10.53 30.03
C VAL A 807 -35.08 9.96 30.04
N THR A 808 -35.98 10.53 29.25
CA THR A 808 -37.37 10.04 29.13
C THR A 808 -37.83 10.03 27.68
N ILE A 809 -38.69 9.06 27.35
CA ILE A 809 -39.30 8.87 26.03
C ILE A 809 -40.79 8.63 26.24
N SER A 810 -41.64 9.40 25.57
CA SER A 810 -43.10 9.27 25.69
C SER A 810 -43.82 9.80 24.44
N PRO A 811 -44.83 9.11 23.90
CA PRO A 811 -45.11 7.66 24.05
C PRO A 811 -44.08 6.80 23.27
N ARG A 812 -44.09 5.47 23.45
CA ARG A 812 -43.30 4.56 22.57
C ARG A 812 -44.17 4.00 21.46
N VAL A 813 -43.61 3.82 20.27
CA VAL A 813 -44.30 3.30 19.08
C VAL A 813 -44.78 1.84 19.24
N ASP A 814 -44.32 1.12 20.27
CA ASP A 814 -44.63 -0.28 20.56
C ASP A 814 -45.52 -0.52 21.79
N GLN A 815 -46.06 0.52 22.43
CA GLN A 815 -46.93 0.35 23.61
C GLN A 815 -48.27 -0.33 23.26
N GLN A 816 -48.60 -1.38 24.02
CA GLN A 816 -49.80 -2.22 23.88
C GLN A 816 -51.13 -1.48 24.12
N ASP A 817 -51.10 -0.34 24.80
CA ASP A 817 -52.29 0.45 25.15
C ASP A 817 -52.67 1.50 24.09
N ASN A 818 -52.15 1.38 22.87
CA ASN A 818 -52.49 2.28 21.78
C ASN A 818 -53.78 1.81 21.07
N PRO A 819 -54.94 2.48 21.33
CA PRO A 819 -56.26 1.91 21.02
C PRO A 819 -56.61 1.88 19.52
N THR A 820 -55.77 2.42 18.64
CA THR A 820 -56.04 2.58 17.19
C THR A 820 -55.08 1.82 16.26
N ALA A 821 -54.04 1.17 16.79
CA ALA A 821 -52.91 0.62 16.04
C ALA A 821 -52.00 1.65 15.30
N GLU A 822 -52.24 2.95 15.45
CA GLU A 822 -51.47 4.07 14.88
C GLU A 822 -50.74 4.86 15.99
N ALA A 823 -49.47 5.22 15.84
CA ALA A 823 -48.67 5.83 16.93
C ALA A 823 -48.85 7.35 17.04
N ALA A 824 -48.80 7.93 18.24
CA ALA A 824 -48.53 9.37 18.39
C ALA A 824 -47.01 9.62 18.34
N GLN A 825 -46.58 10.79 17.84
CA GLN A 825 -45.18 11.10 17.63
C GLN A 825 -44.43 11.18 18.97
N PRO A 826 -43.33 10.42 19.15
CA PRO A 826 -42.56 10.39 20.38
C PRO A 826 -41.80 11.70 20.67
N PHE A 827 -41.56 11.95 21.96
CA PHE A 827 -40.63 12.97 22.45
C PHE A 827 -39.47 12.36 23.21
N ILE A 828 -38.29 12.98 23.12
CA ILE A 828 -37.10 12.59 23.90
C ILE A 828 -36.60 13.78 24.71
N GLY A 829 -36.51 13.65 26.03
CA GLY A 829 -35.86 14.65 26.88
C GLY A 829 -34.38 14.32 27.14
N MET A 830 -33.45 15.22 26.81
CA MET A 830 -32.01 15.01 27.02
C MET A 830 -31.23 16.28 27.37
N SER A 831 -30.03 16.14 27.95
CA SER A 831 -29.15 17.29 28.26
C SER A 831 -27.97 17.39 27.31
N LEU A 832 -27.59 18.63 26.97
CA LEU A 832 -26.48 18.94 26.08
C LEU A 832 -25.10 18.99 26.76
N THR A 833 -25.04 19.03 28.09
CA THR A 833 -23.79 19.26 28.80
C THR A 833 -23.41 18.17 29.77
N LYS A 834 -22.08 18.03 29.89
CA LYS A 834 -21.43 18.18 31.20
C LYS A 834 -20.18 19.03 31.02
N ALA A 835 -20.30 20.34 31.19
CA ALA A 835 -19.12 21.19 31.33
C ALA A 835 -18.42 20.81 32.65
N LEU A 836 -17.08 20.72 32.64
CA LEU A 836 -16.18 20.60 33.82
C LEU A 836 -15.86 19.22 34.43
N THR A 837 -16.03 18.06 33.75
CA THR A 837 -15.65 16.75 34.38
C THR A 837 -14.79 15.79 33.56
N GLY A 838 -14.16 16.22 32.47
CA GLY A 838 -13.25 15.35 31.69
C GLY A 838 -13.92 14.18 30.95
N ARG A 839 -15.27 14.14 30.88
CA ARG A 839 -16.03 13.17 30.06
C ARG A 839 -16.28 13.72 28.63
N LYS A 840 -16.45 12.81 27.67
CA LYS A 840 -16.59 13.10 26.23
C LYS A 840 -17.88 13.91 25.91
N ARG A 841 -17.83 14.83 24.95
CA ARG A 841 -18.98 15.69 24.51
C ARG A 841 -20.13 14.85 23.95
N ILE A 842 -21.39 15.25 24.19
CA ILE A 842 -22.56 14.54 23.69
C ILE A 842 -22.61 14.51 22.15
N ALA A 843 -22.12 15.57 21.50
CA ALA A 843 -21.96 15.63 20.05
C ALA A 843 -20.98 14.58 19.47
N ASN A 844 -20.19 13.91 20.30
CA ASN A 844 -19.33 12.79 19.90
C ASN A 844 -19.89 11.43 20.34
N SER A 845 -20.99 11.42 21.09
CA SER A 845 -21.65 10.21 21.58
C SER A 845 -22.79 9.80 20.65
N ALA A 846 -23.20 8.54 20.74
CA ALA A 846 -24.40 8.04 20.07
C ALA A 846 -25.70 8.33 20.84
N ALA A 847 -25.68 9.15 21.90
CA ALA A 847 -26.79 9.25 22.86
C ALA A 847 -28.13 9.59 22.19
N VAL A 848 -28.18 10.60 21.32
CA VAL A 848 -29.43 10.97 20.64
C VAL A 848 -29.95 9.82 19.79
N THR A 849 -29.10 9.23 18.96
CA THR A 849 -29.44 8.10 18.10
C THR A 849 -29.87 6.86 18.91
N HIS A 850 -29.29 6.64 20.08
CA HIS A 850 -29.70 5.58 21.00
C HIS A 850 -31.13 5.79 21.49
N GLU A 851 -31.46 7.00 21.94
CA GLU A 851 -32.81 7.31 22.43
C GLU A 851 -33.85 7.32 21.29
N VAL A 852 -33.48 7.79 20.10
CA VAL A 852 -34.33 7.64 18.91
C VAL A 852 -34.60 6.16 18.63
N GLY A 853 -33.58 5.32 18.79
CA GLY A 853 -33.76 3.87 18.68
C GLY A 853 -34.81 3.32 19.65
N HIS A 854 -34.80 3.76 20.91
CA HIS A 854 -35.84 3.40 21.87
C HIS A 854 -37.23 3.88 21.47
N ALA A 855 -37.36 5.08 20.91
CA ALA A 855 -38.64 5.60 20.45
C ALA A 855 -39.28 4.70 19.36
N PHE A 856 -38.43 4.12 18.51
CA PHE A 856 -38.81 3.15 17.48
C PHE A 856 -38.69 1.68 17.95
N GLY A 857 -38.79 1.43 19.25
CA GLY A 857 -38.98 0.08 19.82
C GLY A 857 -37.72 -0.76 19.96
N LEU A 858 -36.52 -0.16 19.89
CA LEU A 858 -35.30 -0.87 20.26
C LEU A 858 -35.18 -0.99 21.79
N GLY A 859 -34.69 -2.13 22.26
CA GLY A 859 -34.42 -2.38 23.68
C GLY A 859 -32.94 -2.60 23.95
N HIS A 860 -32.53 -2.41 25.21
CA HIS A 860 -31.20 -2.81 25.65
C HIS A 860 -31.03 -4.34 25.54
N PRO A 861 -29.79 -4.83 25.32
CA PRO A 861 -29.47 -6.24 25.50
C PRO A 861 -29.89 -6.72 26.89
N SER A 862 -30.36 -7.97 26.97
CA SER A 862 -30.88 -8.60 28.19
C SER A 862 -29.75 -8.87 29.21
N LEU A 863 -29.27 -7.84 29.90
CA LEU A 863 -28.38 -8.00 31.05
C LEU A 863 -29.24 -8.22 32.30
N GLN A 864 -29.21 -9.44 32.85
CA GLN A 864 -30.05 -9.83 34.00
C GLN A 864 -29.31 -9.64 35.34
N GLY A 865 -30.07 -9.34 36.40
CA GLY A 865 -29.62 -9.34 37.79
C GLY A 865 -29.76 -7.99 38.52
N SER A 866 -29.08 -7.84 39.66
CA SER A 866 -29.06 -6.60 40.44
C SER A 866 -28.35 -5.46 39.69
N ALA A 867 -28.54 -4.20 40.11
CA ALA A 867 -27.85 -3.06 39.50
C ALA A 867 -26.32 -3.24 39.48
N ASP A 868 -25.76 -3.82 40.53
CA ASP A 868 -24.33 -4.12 40.63
C ASP A 868 -23.90 -5.22 39.67
N SER A 869 -24.72 -6.27 39.47
CA SER A 869 -24.40 -7.32 38.51
C SER A 869 -24.54 -6.85 37.06
N VAL A 870 -25.49 -5.94 36.78
CA VAL A 870 -25.63 -5.29 35.48
C VAL A 870 -24.44 -4.36 35.20
N ASN A 871 -24.00 -3.59 36.18
CA ASN A 871 -22.81 -2.74 36.04
C ASN A 871 -21.54 -3.58 35.86
N ALA A 872 -21.36 -4.64 36.64
CA ALA A 872 -20.24 -5.56 36.46
C ALA A 872 -20.30 -6.26 35.09
N ALA A 873 -21.49 -6.62 34.60
CA ALA A 873 -21.65 -7.17 33.25
C ALA A 873 -21.29 -6.14 32.16
N ARG A 874 -21.67 -4.87 32.34
CA ARG A 874 -21.30 -3.79 31.42
C ARG A 874 -19.79 -3.58 31.39
N ASP A 875 -19.15 -3.49 32.56
CA ASP A 875 -17.70 -3.28 32.67
C ASP A 875 -16.92 -4.46 32.05
N ARG A 876 -17.45 -5.70 32.12
CA ARG A 876 -16.85 -6.86 31.43
C ARG A 876 -16.90 -6.77 29.90
N HIS A 877 -17.86 -6.03 29.34
CA HIS A 877 -18.01 -5.88 27.90
C HIS A 877 -17.29 -4.64 27.36
N GLU A 878 -16.82 -3.72 28.20
CA GLU A 878 -16.00 -2.59 27.74
C GLU A 878 -14.69 -3.09 27.14
N ASN A 879 -14.25 -2.46 26.04
CA ASN A 879 -13.09 -2.90 25.25
C ASN A 879 -13.23 -4.34 24.71
N THR A 880 -14.45 -4.78 24.44
CA THR A 880 -14.72 -6.05 23.76
C THR A 880 -15.50 -5.85 22.47
N ARG A 881 -15.50 -6.87 21.61
CA ARG A 881 -16.35 -6.96 20.43
C ARG A 881 -17.59 -7.79 20.77
N TRP A 882 -18.77 -7.22 20.54
CA TRP A 882 -20.05 -7.87 20.82
C TRP A 882 -20.44 -8.79 19.68
N LYS A 883 -20.68 -10.07 20.01
CA LYS A 883 -20.99 -11.11 19.02
C LYS A 883 -22.23 -10.79 18.18
N GLY A 884 -22.13 -10.97 16.87
CA GLY A 884 -23.23 -10.81 15.92
C GLY A 884 -23.43 -9.40 15.38
N ILE A 885 -22.46 -8.50 15.58
CA ILE A 885 -22.41 -7.21 14.88
C ILE A 885 -21.60 -7.42 13.60
N GLU A 886 -22.27 -7.42 12.46
CA GLU A 886 -21.66 -7.56 11.13
C GLU A 886 -22.29 -6.54 10.18
N GLY A 887 -21.48 -5.67 9.57
CA GLY A 887 -21.97 -4.65 8.66
C GLY A 887 -20.96 -3.55 8.35
N MET A 888 -21.47 -2.46 7.78
CA MET A 888 -20.66 -1.36 7.27
C MET A 888 -21.27 -0.03 7.71
N ARG A 889 -20.47 0.83 8.34
CA ARG A 889 -20.88 2.21 8.63
C ARG A 889 -20.50 3.10 7.45
N MET A 890 -21.43 3.24 6.52
CA MET A 890 -21.24 3.96 5.26
C MET A 890 -21.41 5.46 5.42
N ASP A 891 -20.68 6.27 4.66
CA ASP A 891 -20.97 7.69 4.54
C ASP A 891 -22.25 7.94 3.72
N PRO A 892 -23.00 9.03 3.98
CA PRO A 892 -24.27 9.28 3.27
C PRO A 892 -24.16 9.39 1.75
N ASP A 893 -22.97 9.70 1.22
CA ASP A 893 -22.71 9.75 -0.23
C ASP A 893 -22.48 8.37 -0.87
N GLY A 894 -22.39 7.30 -0.06
CA GLY A 894 -22.18 5.94 -0.52
C GLY A 894 -20.77 5.64 -1.04
N GLN A 895 -19.82 6.57 -0.89
CA GLN A 895 -18.49 6.43 -1.49
C GLN A 895 -17.52 5.69 -0.58
N HIS A 896 -17.66 5.80 0.74
CA HIS A 896 -16.72 5.27 1.72
C HIS A 896 -17.48 4.60 2.88
N ALA A 897 -16.86 3.62 3.53
CA ALA A 897 -17.44 2.97 4.71
C ALA A 897 -16.38 2.43 5.66
N PHE A 898 -16.74 2.28 6.93
CA PHE A 898 -15.95 1.58 7.94
C PHE A 898 -16.53 0.20 8.23
N ASN A 899 -15.66 -0.82 8.23
CA ASN A 899 -16.02 -2.17 8.65
C ASN A 899 -16.45 -2.22 10.12
N LYS A 900 -17.56 -2.90 10.38
CA LYS A 900 -18.13 -3.13 11.71
C LYS A 900 -18.43 -4.60 11.87
N SER A 901 -17.40 -5.35 12.27
CA SER A 901 -17.46 -6.80 12.37
C SER A 901 -17.00 -7.28 13.75
N TYR A 902 -17.74 -8.23 14.33
CA TYR A 902 -17.30 -8.96 15.50
C TYR A 902 -16.14 -9.88 15.13
N GLU A 903 -16.24 -10.55 13.98
CA GLU A 903 -15.27 -11.52 13.47
C GLU A 903 -13.99 -10.82 12.97
N ASP A 904 -14.13 -9.96 11.96
CA ASP A 904 -13.03 -9.27 11.29
C ASP A 904 -12.52 -8.08 12.11
N GLY A 905 -13.37 -7.45 12.92
CA GLY A 905 -13.02 -6.31 13.79
C GLY A 905 -13.67 -4.97 13.39
N ASN A 906 -13.38 -3.93 14.18
CA ASN A 906 -13.88 -2.58 13.96
C ASN A 906 -12.80 -1.67 13.34
N ALA A 907 -13.06 -1.11 12.16
CA ALA A 907 -12.09 -0.25 11.48
C ALA A 907 -11.80 1.06 12.24
N GLU A 908 -12.72 1.53 13.08
CA GLU A 908 -12.61 2.82 13.78
C GLU A 908 -12.08 2.72 15.21
N SER A 909 -12.14 1.53 15.81
CA SER A 909 -11.62 1.27 17.15
C SER A 909 -11.04 -0.14 17.20
N GLU A 910 -9.85 -0.30 17.75
CA GLU A 910 -9.11 -1.56 17.71
C GLU A 910 -9.81 -2.68 18.48
N ASP A 911 -10.28 -2.37 19.69
CA ASP A 911 -10.71 -3.40 20.65
C ASP A 911 -12.21 -3.39 20.94
N GLU A 912 -12.91 -2.29 20.65
CA GLU A 912 -14.31 -2.11 21.09
C GLU A 912 -15.29 -2.05 19.92
N LEU A 913 -16.32 -2.90 19.99
CA LEU A 913 -17.50 -2.86 19.14
C LEU A 913 -18.71 -3.32 19.94
N LEU A 914 -19.60 -2.39 20.26
CA LEU A 914 -20.75 -2.59 21.14
C LEU A 914 -22.06 -2.34 20.37
N PRO A 915 -23.17 -2.96 20.80
CA PRO A 915 -24.46 -2.74 20.16
C PRO A 915 -24.91 -1.29 20.39
N LEU A 916 -25.60 -0.68 19.43
CA LEU A 916 -26.13 0.69 19.54
C LEU A 916 -26.94 0.89 20.83
N MET A 917 -27.67 -0.15 21.24
CA MET A 917 -28.49 -0.19 22.46
C MET A 917 -27.69 -0.59 23.72
N PHE A 918 -26.35 -0.50 23.71
CA PHE A 918 -25.55 -0.77 24.90
C PHE A 918 -25.97 0.22 26.02
N PRO A 919 -26.25 -0.25 27.25
CA PRO A 919 -26.90 0.56 28.28
C PRO A 919 -25.93 1.56 28.94
N ARG A 920 -24.95 2.12 28.22
CA ARG A 920 -23.98 3.14 28.66
C ARG A 920 -23.72 4.10 27.51
N THR A 921 -23.60 5.39 27.84
CA THR A 921 -23.15 6.38 26.85
C THR A 921 -21.75 6.04 26.37
N GLN A 922 -21.62 5.73 25.08
CA GLN A 922 -20.34 5.51 24.41
C GLN A 922 -20.17 6.45 23.23
N VAL A 923 -18.95 6.49 22.72
CA VAL A 923 -18.67 7.19 21.47
C VAL A 923 -19.23 6.40 20.30
N LYS A 924 -19.64 7.10 19.24
CA LYS A 924 -20.27 6.48 18.08
C LYS A 924 -19.34 5.50 17.35
N GLU A 925 -18.02 5.71 17.42
CA GLU A 925 -17.01 4.89 16.75
C GLU A 925 -17.01 3.45 17.28
N THR A 926 -17.43 3.26 18.54
CA THR A 926 -17.49 1.95 19.20
C THR A 926 -18.89 1.36 19.21
N LEU A 927 -19.90 2.05 18.69
CA LEU A 927 -21.28 1.60 18.67
C LEU A 927 -21.75 1.28 17.25
N PHE A 928 -22.51 0.19 17.10
CA PHE A 928 -23.14 -0.16 15.84
C PHE A 928 -24.44 -0.95 16.03
N ILE A 929 -25.36 -0.87 15.08
CA ILE A 929 -26.64 -1.60 15.16
C ILE A 929 -26.40 -3.11 14.94
N THR A 930 -27.12 -3.95 15.68
CA THR A 930 -27.14 -5.40 15.42
C THR A 930 -28.15 -5.73 14.33
N ARG A 931 -27.98 -6.86 13.63
CA ARG A 931 -28.97 -7.35 12.64
C ARG A 931 -30.38 -7.41 13.21
N ARG A 932 -30.54 -7.94 14.43
CA ARG A 932 -31.82 -8.03 15.14
C ARG A 932 -32.45 -6.65 15.37
N ASN A 933 -31.67 -5.67 15.83
CA ASN A 933 -32.18 -4.33 16.06
C ASN A 933 -32.56 -3.64 14.74
N TYR A 934 -31.79 -3.87 13.67
CA TYR A 934 -32.13 -3.39 12.35
C TYR A 934 -33.50 -3.91 11.89
N ASP A 935 -33.79 -5.20 12.03
CA ASP A 935 -35.08 -5.78 11.64
C ASP A 935 -36.26 -5.25 12.48
N VAL A 936 -36.05 -5.02 13.79
CA VAL A 936 -37.06 -4.38 14.66
C VAL A 936 -37.34 -2.95 14.20
N MET A 937 -36.28 -2.19 13.92
CA MET A 937 -36.39 -0.81 13.42
C MET A 937 -37.12 -0.77 12.07
N LEU A 938 -36.76 -1.66 11.14
CA LEU A 938 -37.39 -1.80 9.82
C LEU A 938 -38.90 -2.07 9.93
N LYS A 939 -39.31 -2.89 10.91
CA LYS A 939 -40.73 -3.16 11.18
C LYS A 939 -41.45 -1.92 11.73
N ASN A 940 -40.86 -1.24 12.70
CA ASN A 940 -41.53 -0.14 13.41
C ASN A 940 -41.60 1.16 12.61
N LEU A 941 -40.63 1.42 11.72
CA LEU A 941 -40.64 2.60 10.84
C LEU A 941 -41.73 2.57 9.76
N LYS A 942 -42.40 1.42 9.55
CA LYS A 942 -43.56 1.31 8.64
C LYS A 942 -44.88 1.74 9.26
N LYS A 943 -44.89 2.04 10.56
CA LYS A 943 -46.08 2.52 11.25
C LYS A 943 -46.26 4.00 10.97
N ASP A 944 -47.48 4.38 10.62
CA ASP A 944 -47.83 5.80 10.45
C ASP A 944 -48.19 6.43 11.79
N PHE A 945 -47.95 7.74 11.87
CA PHE A 945 -48.30 8.55 13.04
C PHE A 945 -49.68 9.19 12.86
N ILE A 946 -50.43 9.33 13.96
CA ILE A 946 -51.70 10.06 14.00
C ILE A 946 -51.39 11.56 13.94
N SER A 947 -52.05 12.28 13.03
CA SER A 947 -52.03 13.74 13.03
C SER A 947 -52.74 14.28 14.27
N LEU A 948 -52.05 15.04 15.10
CA LEU A 948 -52.62 15.68 16.30
C LEU A 948 -52.85 17.18 16.11
N SER A 949 -52.32 17.80 15.04
CA SER A 949 -52.64 19.18 14.70
C SER A 949 -54.01 19.27 13.98
N PRO A 950 -54.75 20.39 14.13
CA PRO A 950 -56.07 20.58 13.52
C PRO A 950 -56.09 20.68 11.99
#